data_AF-A0A7J6IUT9-F1
#
_entry.id   AF-A0A7J6IUT9-F1
#
_cell.length_a   1.000
_cell.length_b   1.000
_cell.length_c   1.000
_cell.angle_alpha   90.00
_cell.angle_beta   90.00
_cell.angle_gamma   90.00
#
_symmetry.space_group_name_H-M   'P 1'
#
loop_
_entity.id
_entity.type
_entity.pdbx_description
1 polymer ?
#
loop_
_entity_poly.entity_id
_entity_poly.type
_entity_poly.pdbx_seq_one_letter_code
_entity_poly.pdbx_strand_id
1 'polypeptide(L)'
;MPETQALQTSATKEVTVRLDSPAYTMRSEIVDYTRDLHPDDYYNERDGLYWLQLVFKSPAWTEDWFASTLVYQQDDAVSELLGINLHIPALQVLDPACIGLLRESVETCMNEHLECQPSTNRTLPTRLIDVGKINDKSARLIIGHKLPLLTPYIALSYCWGPPSQTTPQLITTKATMPDHQKCIELGRMPNTIRDAVLFTRNMGMRYVWVDALCIVQDDADDWAKEAALMYSVYRHATITVVAAAGDTCHSGFLSRKTAGPNAVIPFKSRKKGTQVSGSYMLSHMRERRTWDADYPSHLHKRAWATRAWTYQEDIMSTRVLYFDDLTSFFRCQKERRLEHSITVYNNVLEWNKLLTPHPPNLSFDEKPERNASLYQRWDDLINEYSQRSLTVADDKFPAVSGLARTFAVALDEQYVAGLWRRDLVRGMLWWTEFDVSKPAKWRAPSWSWASWDARLGLTPQYSRPLVSQCAIEEVYVEPVGIDPYGKLRNAWIVLSAVCVPVTMRQVKQASRPRETYLAEIFISNGPEPAGLGSFDAVAASGLMNDGSWKNADVGPFVALTGVSAVVLALCSIFLDNEAEQYSSPLFPTGLLVTQATNYEGNKSFQTFQRIGVFKTENVEQAQAWTGMLRPLQLVTVGS
;
A
#
# COMPACT_ATOMS: atom_id res chain seq x y z
N MET A 1 -11.72 32.42 5.01
CA MET A 1 -12.81 31.46 5.29
C MET A 1 -13.27 30.92 3.96
N PRO A 2 -13.07 29.62 3.66
CA PRO A 2 -13.57 29.07 2.41
C PRO A 2 -15.04 28.72 2.57
N GLU A 3 -15.83 29.12 1.58
CA GLU A 3 -17.24 28.83 1.43
C GLU A 3 -17.50 27.32 1.43
N THR A 4 -18.46 26.89 2.26
CA THR A 4 -19.10 25.58 2.22
C THR A 4 -19.62 25.31 0.81
N GLN A 5 -18.88 24.50 0.02
CA GLN A 5 -19.40 23.93 -1.22
C GLN A 5 -20.63 23.08 -0.89
N ALA A 6 -21.74 23.40 -1.56
CA ALA A 6 -23.03 22.80 -1.35
C ALA A 6 -23.00 21.29 -1.64
N LEU A 7 -23.43 20.50 -0.65
CA LEU A 7 -23.89 19.12 -0.82
C LEU A 7 -24.89 19.09 -1.98
N GLN A 8 -24.56 18.41 -3.09
CA GLN A 8 -25.57 18.11 -4.11
C GLN A 8 -26.52 17.06 -3.53
N THR A 9 -27.62 17.52 -2.94
CA THR A 9 -28.72 16.68 -2.49
C THR A 9 -29.33 15.97 -3.69
N SER A 10 -29.16 14.64 -3.78
CA SER A 10 -30.04 13.84 -4.64
C SER A 10 -31.48 14.02 -4.15
N ALA A 11 -32.44 14.09 -5.08
CA ALA A 11 -33.84 14.48 -4.83
C ALA A 11 -34.40 13.95 -3.49
N THR A 12 -34.66 14.85 -2.54
CA THR A 12 -35.24 14.56 -1.23
C THR A 12 -36.51 13.72 -1.39
N LYS A 13 -36.48 12.47 -0.92
CA LYS A 13 -37.65 11.58 -0.89
C LYS A 13 -38.16 11.50 0.54
N GLU A 14 -39.31 12.10 0.82
CA GLU A 14 -39.90 12.11 2.15
C GLU A 14 -40.65 10.78 2.40
N VAL A 15 -40.15 9.94 3.31
CA VAL A 15 -40.86 8.74 3.79
C VAL A 15 -41.24 8.99 5.26
N THR A 16 -42.54 8.92 5.57
CA THR A 16 -43.06 9.10 6.93
C THR A 16 -43.44 7.74 7.51
N VAL A 17 -42.76 7.31 8.57
CA VAL A 17 -43.13 6.10 9.33
C VAL A 17 -43.70 6.52 10.68
N ARG A 18 -44.90 6.04 11.01
CA ARG A 18 -45.52 6.20 12.34
C ARG A 18 -45.34 4.90 13.10
N LEU A 19 -44.56 4.92 14.18
CA LEU A 19 -44.44 3.82 15.12
C LEU A 19 -45.28 4.15 16.36
N ASP A 20 -46.01 3.18 16.89
CA ASP A 20 -46.93 3.40 18.00
C ASP A 20 -46.18 3.57 19.33
N SER A 21 -46.07 4.83 19.74
CA SER A 21 -45.73 5.36 21.08
C SER A 21 -44.28 5.20 21.58
N PRO A 22 -43.60 6.29 22.02
CA PRO A 22 -44.06 7.69 22.00
C PRO A 22 -44.19 8.24 20.57
N ALA A 23 -45.07 9.22 20.37
CA ALA A 23 -45.36 9.77 19.05
C ALA A 23 -44.18 10.63 18.53
N TYR A 24 -43.28 10.01 17.78
CA TYR A 24 -42.30 10.69 16.94
C TYR A 24 -42.62 10.43 15.47
N THR A 25 -42.33 11.43 14.64
CA THR A 25 -42.36 11.31 13.18
C THR A 25 -40.94 11.07 12.70
N MET A 26 -40.69 9.89 12.14
CA MET A 26 -39.43 9.61 11.46
C MET A 26 -39.56 10.03 10.00
N ARG A 27 -38.68 10.94 9.55
CA ARG A 27 -38.43 11.25 8.15
C ARG A 27 -37.11 10.62 7.75
N SER A 28 -37.07 9.91 6.63
CA SER A 28 -35.81 9.43 6.08
C SER A 28 -35.41 10.30 4.88
N GLU A 29 -34.17 10.77 4.85
CA GLU A 29 -33.55 11.40 3.69
C GLU A 29 -32.37 10.54 3.24
N ILE A 30 -32.30 10.18 1.95
CA ILE A 30 -31.11 9.53 1.40
C ILE A 30 -30.13 10.63 1.07
N VAL A 31 -29.04 10.69 1.82
CA VAL A 31 -27.98 11.68 1.64
C VAL A 31 -26.79 10.97 1.03
N ASP A 32 -26.36 11.43 -0.14
CA ASP A 32 -25.11 10.99 -0.75
C ASP A 32 -23.96 11.67 0.02
N TYR A 33 -23.22 10.88 0.80
CA TYR A 33 -22.01 11.34 1.49
C TYR A 33 -20.79 10.92 0.66
N THR A 34 -20.57 11.58 -0.48
CA THR A 34 -19.23 11.65 -1.08
C THR A 34 -18.45 12.71 -0.34
N ARG A 35 -17.74 12.32 0.72
CA ARG A 35 -16.83 13.25 1.41
C ARG A 35 -15.40 12.77 1.22
N ASP A 36 -14.77 13.31 0.17
CA ASP A 36 -13.34 13.26 -0.05
C ASP A 36 -12.62 13.80 1.19
N LEU A 37 -11.73 13.00 1.76
CA LEU A 37 -10.90 13.41 2.90
C LEU A 37 -9.42 13.53 2.55
N HIS A 38 -9.06 13.47 1.25
CA HIS A 38 -7.75 13.90 0.79
C HIS A 38 -7.89 15.06 -0.20
N PRO A 39 -7.35 16.25 0.10
CA PRO A 39 -7.42 17.42 -0.80
C PRO A 39 -6.57 17.27 -2.08
N ASP A 40 -5.89 16.13 -2.26
CA ASP A 40 -4.96 15.88 -3.37
C ASP A 40 -5.43 14.77 -4.33
N ASP A 41 -6.57 14.12 -4.08
CA ASP A 41 -7.13 13.14 -5.01
C ASP A 41 -7.87 13.88 -6.13
N TYR A 42 -7.18 14.03 -7.25
CA TYR A 42 -7.73 14.50 -8.52
C TYR A 42 -8.76 13.51 -9.06
N TYR A 43 -9.94 13.31 -8.47
CA TYR A 43 -11.20 12.91 -9.13
C TYR A 43 -12.32 13.01 -8.09
N ASN A 44 -13.46 13.64 -8.43
CA ASN A 44 -14.68 13.61 -7.61
C ASN A 44 -15.16 12.15 -7.50
N GLU A 45 -14.76 11.43 -6.46
CA GLU A 45 -15.08 10.01 -6.29
C GLU A 45 -16.51 9.85 -5.78
N ARG A 46 -17.39 9.34 -6.66
CA ARG A 46 -18.73 8.89 -6.28
C ARG A 46 -18.68 7.42 -5.86
N ASP A 47 -18.33 7.18 -4.61
CA ASP A 47 -18.18 5.84 -4.04
C ASP A 47 -19.48 5.02 -3.95
N GLY A 48 -20.64 5.61 -4.25
CA GLY A 48 -21.93 4.92 -4.24
C GLY A 48 -22.35 4.41 -2.86
N LEU A 49 -21.72 4.89 -1.78
CA LEU A 49 -22.12 4.61 -0.40
C LEU A 49 -23.27 5.54 -0.01
N TYR A 50 -24.49 5.05 -0.16
CA TYR A 50 -25.70 5.78 0.22
C TYR A 50 -25.90 5.71 1.72
N TRP A 51 -25.79 6.85 2.40
CA TRP A 51 -26.16 6.96 3.81
C TRP A 51 -27.62 7.38 3.89
N LEU A 52 -28.45 6.56 4.55
CA LEU A 52 -29.78 7.02 4.92
C LEU A 52 -29.66 7.84 6.20
N GLN A 53 -29.94 9.13 6.09
CA GLN A 53 -30.11 10.00 7.24
C GLN A 53 -31.56 9.90 7.71
N LEU A 54 -31.76 9.22 8.83
CA LEU A 54 -33.03 9.18 9.55
C LEU A 54 -33.11 10.41 10.46
N VAL A 55 -34.08 11.29 10.19
CA VAL A 55 -34.41 12.45 11.01
C VAL A 55 -35.65 12.11 11.85
N PHE A 56 -35.51 12.13 13.16
CA PHE A 56 -36.60 11.88 14.10
C PHE A 56 -37.06 13.20 14.69
N LYS A 57 -38.36 13.49 14.57
CA LYS A 57 -38.99 14.69 15.13
C LYS A 57 -40.06 14.30 16.15
N SER A 58 -40.05 14.91 17.33
CA SER A 58 -41.14 14.79 18.29
C SER A 58 -41.49 16.16 18.86
N PRO A 59 -42.78 16.50 19.05
CA PRO A 59 -43.17 17.71 19.78
C PRO A 59 -42.67 17.73 21.23
N ALA A 60 -42.26 16.58 21.77
CA ALA A 60 -41.72 16.44 23.12
C ALA A 60 -40.19 16.65 23.20
N TRP A 61 -39.50 16.83 22.07
CA TRP A 61 -38.04 17.05 22.03
C TRP A 61 -37.72 18.51 21.71
N THR A 62 -36.63 19.01 22.29
CA THR A 62 -36.14 20.37 22.05
C THR A 62 -35.40 20.51 20.73
N GLU A 63 -34.95 19.41 20.14
CA GLU A 63 -34.18 19.35 18.90
C GLU A 63 -34.52 18.08 18.11
N ASP A 64 -34.30 18.14 16.79
CA ASP A 64 -34.43 16.99 15.90
C ASP A 64 -33.25 16.02 16.14
N TRP A 65 -33.54 14.72 16.17
CA TRP A 65 -32.52 13.69 16.31
C TRP A 65 -32.15 13.13 14.95
N PHE A 66 -30.87 12.85 14.74
CA PHE A 66 -30.38 12.30 13.47
C PHE A 66 -29.67 10.98 13.72
N ALA A 67 -29.96 9.98 12.88
CA ALA A 67 -29.16 8.76 12.78
C ALA A 67 -28.75 8.56 11.32
N SER A 68 -27.49 8.20 11.09
CA SER A 68 -27.01 7.82 9.76
C SER A 68 -26.67 6.33 9.78
N THR A 69 -27.19 5.58 8.83
CA THR A 69 -26.97 4.13 8.74
C THR A 69 -26.94 3.69 7.28
N LEU A 70 -26.21 2.62 7.01
CA LEU A 70 -26.24 1.96 5.71
C LEU A 70 -27.53 1.18 5.58
N VAL A 71 -28.10 1.26 4.39
CA VAL A 71 -29.35 0.59 4.08
C VAL A 71 -29.10 -0.41 2.97
N TYR A 72 -29.61 -1.61 3.20
CA TYR A 72 -29.55 -2.72 2.27
C TYR A 72 -30.96 -3.07 1.82
N GLN A 73 -31.06 -3.68 0.66
CA GLN A 73 -32.32 -4.02 0.02
C GLN A 73 -32.29 -5.45 -0.49
N GLN A 74 -33.45 -6.10 -0.56
CA GLN A 74 -33.62 -7.41 -1.22
C GLN A 74 -34.68 -7.36 -2.34
N ASP A 75 -35.43 -6.27 -2.44
CA ASP A 75 -36.49 -6.08 -3.45
C ASP A 75 -36.06 -5.02 -4.47
N ASP A 76 -35.94 -5.43 -5.73
CA ASP A 76 -35.46 -4.61 -6.85
C ASP A 76 -36.32 -3.36 -7.08
N ALA A 77 -37.64 -3.45 -6.89
CA ALA A 77 -38.54 -2.32 -7.10
C ALA A 77 -38.36 -1.23 -6.03
N VAL A 78 -38.06 -1.65 -4.79
CA VAL A 78 -37.70 -0.72 -3.71
C VAL A 78 -36.29 -0.15 -3.92
N SER A 79 -35.34 -0.98 -4.38
CA SER A 79 -33.97 -0.55 -4.72
C SER A 79 -34.00 0.54 -5.79
N GLU A 80 -34.67 0.31 -6.91
CA GLU A 80 -34.82 1.26 -8.01
C GLU A 80 -35.53 2.54 -7.55
N LEU A 81 -36.61 2.41 -6.77
CA LEU A 81 -37.38 3.55 -6.30
C LEU A 81 -36.59 4.42 -5.33
N LEU A 82 -35.79 3.83 -4.44
CA LEU A 82 -35.03 4.55 -3.42
C LEU A 82 -33.64 4.98 -3.93
N GLY A 83 -33.06 4.25 -4.88
CA GLY A 83 -31.66 4.37 -5.31
C GLY A 83 -30.70 3.62 -4.38
N ILE A 84 -31.17 2.57 -3.71
CA ILE A 84 -30.38 1.81 -2.72
C ILE A 84 -29.86 0.54 -3.39
N ASN A 85 -28.66 0.64 -3.94
CA ASN A 85 -28.03 -0.43 -4.72
C ASN A 85 -27.27 -1.45 -3.87
N LEU A 86 -27.59 -1.55 -2.57
CA LEU A 86 -26.87 -2.42 -1.64
C LEU A 86 -27.70 -3.64 -1.24
N HIS A 87 -27.08 -4.82 -1.13
CA HIS A 87 -27.69 -6.08 -0.70
C HIS A 87 -26.94 -6.68 0.48
N ILE A 88 -27.59 -7.55 1.25
CA ILE A 88 -26.93 -8.15 2.42
C ILE A 88 -25.96 -9.26 1.97
N PRO A 89 -24.68 -9.21 2.37
CA PRO A 89 -23.72 -10.28 2.13
C PRO A 89 -24.22 -11.64 2.65
N ALA A 90 -23.88 -12.72 1.95
CA ALA A 90 -24.20 -14.06 2.42
C ALA A 90 -23.46 -14.39 3.73
N LEU A 91 -24.07 -15.14 4.65
CA LEU A 91 -23.35 -15.61 5.85
C LEU A 91 -22.28 -16.67 5.51
N GLN A 92 -22.53 -17.45 4.46
CA GLN A 92 -21.63 -18.47 3.96
C GLN A 92 -21.19 -18.07 2.55
N VAL A 93 -19.88 -17.94 2.35
CA VAL A 93 -19.30 -17.61 1.04
C VAL A 93 -19.64 -18.69 0.00
N LEU A 94 -19.74 -19.94 0.43
CA LEU A 94 -20.10 -21.06 -0.45
C LEU A 94 -21.60 -21.11 -0.81
N ASP A 95 -22.40 -20.14 -0.37
CA ASP A 95 -23.78 -20.01 -0.86
C ASP A 95 -23.79 -19.92 -2.40
N PRO A 96 -24.67 -20.66 -3.09
CA PRO A 96 -24.71 -20.68 -4.55
C PRO A 96 -24.84 -19.29 -5.20
N ALA A 97 -25.56 -18.35 -4.57
CA ALA A 97 -25.70 -16.99 -5.08
C ALA A 97 -24.39 -16.21 -4.95
N CYS A 98 -23.70 -16.32 -3.80
CA CYS A 98 -22.40 -15.68 -3.56
C CYS A 98 -21.35 -16.23 -4.53
N ILE A 99 -21.19 -17.55 -4.61
CA ILE A 99 -20.26 -18.18 -5.56
C ILE A 99 -20.61 -17.84 -7.01
N GLY A 100 -21.90 -17.79 -7.35
CA GLY A 100 -22.37 -17.36 -8.67
C GLY A 100 -21.85 -15.97 -9.03
N LEU A 101 -22.06 -15.00 -8.14
CA LEU A 101 -21.60 -13.61 -8.30
C LEU A 101 -20.07 -13.51 -8.42
N LEU A 102 -19.33 -14.20 -7.55
CA LEU A 102 -17.86 -14.17 -7.58
C LEU A 102 -17.31 -14.80 -8.87
N ARG A 103 -17.93 -15.89 -9.35
CA ARG A 103 -17.57 -16.54 -10.61
C ARG A 103 -17.87 -15.65 -11.80
N GLU A 104 -19.07 -15.06 -11.85
CA GLU A 104 -19.47 -14.13 -12.90
C GLU A 104 -18.49 -12.95 -12.99
N SER A 105 -18.11 -12.37 -11.84
CA SER A 105 -17.13 -11.27 -11.80
C SER A 105 -15.79 -11.63 -12.43
N VAL A 106 -15.31 -12.86 -12.16
CA VAL A 106 -14.06 -13.38 -12.75
C VAL A 106 -14.24 -13.66 -14.24
N GLU A 107 -15.35 -14.26 -14.64
CA GLU A 107 -15.65 -14.60 -16.04
C GLU A 107 -15.81 -13.34 -16.91
N THR A 108 -16.57 -12.33 -16.44
CA THR A 108 -16.66 -11.03 -17.12
C THR A 108 -15.27 -10.44 -17.32
N CYS A 109 -14.44 -10.42 -16.27
CA CYS A 109 -13.08 -9.90 -16.38
C CYS A 109 -12.23 -10.66 -17.41
N MET A 110 -12.28 -11.98 -17.43
CA MET A 110 -11.50 -12.79 -18.38
C MET A 110 -11.98 -12.62 -19.82
N ASN A 111 -13.27 -12.40 -20.05
CA ASN A 111 -13.86 -12.36 -21.38
C ASN A 111 -13.90 -10.94 -21.97
N GLU A 112 -14.01 -9.90 -21.14
CA GLU A 112 -14.32 -8.55 -21.60
C GLU A 112 -13.20 -7.52 -21.33
N HIS A 113 -12.28 -7.78 -20.40
CA HIS A 113 -11.24 -6.80 -20.03
C HIS A 113 -9.92 -7.11 -20.72
N LEU A 114 -9.52 -6.27 -21.67
CA LEU A 114 -8.24 -6.38 -22.39
C LEU A 114 -7.04 -6.18 -21.46
N GLU A 115 -7.19 -5.29 -20.47
CA GLU A 115 -6.20 -4.92 -19.46
C GLU A 115 -5.88 -6.08 -18.50
N CYS A 116 -6.78 -7.05 -18.43
CA CYS A 116 -6.70 -8.21 -17.54
C CYS A 116 -6.28 -9.50 -18.27
N GLN A 117 -5.98 -9.42 -19.57
CA GLN A 117 -5.55 -10.57 -20.35
C GLN A 117 -4.18 -11.06 -19.90
N PRO A 118 -3.94 -12.39 -19.90
CA PRO A 118 -2.65 -12.95 -19.50
C PRO A 118 -1.52 -12.44 -20.39
N SER A 119 -0.35 -12.20 -19.78
CA SER A 119 0.87 -11.95 -20.54
C SER A 119 1.27 -13.18 -21.36
N THR A 120 1.96 -12.97 -22.48
CA THR A 120 2.47 -14.05 -23.34
C THR A 120 3.56 -14.89 -22.67
N ASN A 121 4.29 -14.33 -21.71
CA ASN A 121 5.37 -14.98 -20.96
C ASN A 121 4.86 -15.58 -19.64
N ARG A 122 3.83 -16.44 -19.72
CA ARG A 122 3.25 -17.09 -18.53
C ARG A 122 4.17 -18.20 -18.00
N THR A 123 4.33 -18.23 -16.68
CA THR A 123 5.03 -19.30 -15.94
C THR A 123 4.07 -19.95 -14.95
N LEU A 124 4.25 -21.25 -14.70
CA LEU A 124 3.56 -21.94 -13.61
C LEU A 124 4.46 -21.95 -12.36
N PRO A 125 3.86 -21.93 -11.15
CA PRO A 125 4.61 -22.18 -9.92
C PRO A 125 5.30 -23.55 -9.97
N THR A 126 6.45 -23.67 -9.32
CA THR A 126 7.20 -24.95 -9.24
C THR A 126 6.34 -26.08 -8.69
N ARG A 127 5.46 -25.75 -7.74
CA ARG A 127 4.56 -26.69 -7.06
C ARG A 127 3.17 -26.08 -6.89
N LEU A 128 2.16 -26.95 -6.92
CA LEU A 128 0.75 -26.61 -6.72
C LEU A 128 0.07 -27.69 -5.87
N ILE A 129 -1.05 -27.35 -5.25
CA ILE A 129 -1.93 -28.33 -4.60
C ILE A 129 -3.04 -28.72 -5.57
N ASP A 130 -3.09 -29.99 -5.96
CA ASP A 130 -4.23 -30.61 -6.65
C ASP A 130 -5.34 -30.85 -5.62
N VAL A 131 -6.40 -30.04 -5.69
CA VAL A 131 -7.50 -30.10 -4.74
C VAL A 131 -8.49 -31.24 -5.04
N GLY A 132 -8.34 -31.95 -6.16
CA GLY A 132 -9.27 -33.01 -6.54
C GLY A 132 -10.67 -32.49 -6.89
N LYS A 133 -11.69 -33.31 -6.68
CA LYS A 133 -13.11 -33.01 -6.95
C LYS A 133 -13.81 -32.46 -5.70
N ILE A 134 -15.02 -31.92 -5.88
CA ILE A 134 -15.79 -31.24 -4.84
C ILE A 134 -15.94 -32.06 -3.53
N ASN A 135 -16.15 -33.37 -3.65
CA ASN A 135 -16.39 -34.28 -2.51
C ASN A 135 -15.13 -35.04 -2.03
N ASP A 136 -13.95 -34.78 -2.61
CA ASP A 136 -12.74 -35.49 -2.23
C ASP A 136 -12.30 -35.07 -0.81
N LYS A 137 -11.87 -36.04 0.00
CA LYS A 137 -11.44 -35.79 1.40
C LYS A 137 -9.95 -35.47 1.55
N SER A 138 -9.22 -35.44 0.45
CA SER A 138 -7.80 -35.17 0.41
C SER A 138 -7.43 -34.25 -0.75
N ALA A 139 -6.31 -33.56 -0.61
CA ALA A 139 -5.58 -32.90 -1.68
C ALA A 139 -4.18 -33.51 -1.78
N ARG A 140 -3.34 -33.05 -2.72
CA ARG A 140 -1.94 -33.48 -2.80
C ARG A 140 -1.06 -32.42 -3.46
N LEU A 141 0.20 -32.37 -3.05
CA LEU A 141 1.23 -31.56 -3.68
C LEU A 141 1.65 -32.17 -5.01
N ILE A 142 1.72 -31.36 -6.06
CA ILE A 142 2.17 -31.77 -7.38
C ILE A 142 3.24 -30.81 -7.91
N ILE A 143 3.98 -31.27 -8.92
CA ILE A 143 5.03 -30.47 -9.55
C ILE A 143 4.45 -29.77 -10.80
N GLY A 144 4.56 -28.45 -10.84
CA GLY A 144 3.89 -27.59 -11.82
C GLY A 144 4.39 -27.77 -13.25
N HIS A 145 5.68 -28.04 -13.48
CA HIS A 145 6.22 -28.24 -14.83
C HIS A 145 5.64 -29.47 -15.56
N LYS A 146 4.92 -30.35 -14.85
CA LYS A 146 4.23 -31.51 -15.43
C LYS A 146 2.84 -31.15 -15.98
N LEU A 147 2.38 -29.92 -15.79
CA LEU A 147 1.08 -29.43 -16.23
C LEU A 147 1.21 -28.57 -17.48
N PRO A 148 0.15 -28.45 -18.30
CA PRO A 148 0.10 -27.48 -19.39
C PRO A 148 0.35 -26.05 -18.88
N LEU A 149 1.18 -25.26 -19.56
CA LEU A 149 1.55 -23.89 -19.14
C LEU A 149 0.34 -22.98 -18.85
N LEU A 150 -0.78 -23.21 -19.52
CA LEU A 150 -2.01 -22.42 -19.36
C LEU A 150 -2.92 -22.90 -18.23
N THR A 151 -2.47 -23.86 -17.41
CA THR A 151 -3.29 -24.42 -16.33
C THR A 151 -3.74 -23.31 -15.36
N PRO A 152 -5.06 -23.15 -15.14
CA PRO A 152 -5.56 -22.16 -14.19
C PRO A 152 -5.31 -22.62 -12.76
N TYR A 153 -4.99 -21.66 -11.89
CA TYR A 153 -4.82 -21.90 -10.46
C TYR A 153 -5.20 -20.66 -9.65
N ILE A 154 -5.56 -20.89 -8.39
CA ILE A 154 -5.74 -19.85 -7.38
C ILE A 154 -4.46 -19.68 -6.57
N ALA A 155 -4.08 -18.45 -6.22
CA ALA A 155 -3.08 -18.20 -5.19
C ALA A 155 -3.76 -17.81 -3.88
N LEU A 156 -3.35 -18.37 -2.75
CA LEU A 156 -3.85 -17.97 -1.42
C LEU A 156 -2.89 -16.97 -0.77
N SER A 157 -3.42 -15.82 -0.35
CA SER A 157 -2.75 -14.85 0.50
C SER A 157 -3.44 -14.79 1.87
N TYR A 158 -2.69 -15.03 2.94
CA TYR A 158 -3.25 -15.16 4.29
C TYR A 158 -2.19 -14.92 5.37
N CYS A 159 -2.65 -14.68 6.59
CA CYS A 159 -1.77 -14.65 7.76
C CYS A 159 -1.50 -16.07 8.26
N TRP A 160 -0.24 -16.45 8.41
CA TRP A 160 0.10 -17.71 9.07
C TRP A 160 -0.28 -17.67 10.55
N GLY A 161 -0.07 -16.52 11.21
CA GLY A 161 -0.24 -16.35 12.65
C GLY A 161 1.05 -16.63 13.43
N PRO A 162 1.10 -16.30 14.73
CA PRO A 162 2.27 -16.53 15.55
C PRO A 162 2.51 -18.04 15.80
N PRO A 163 3.77 -18.49 15.93
CA PRO A 163 4.07 -19.91 16.21
C PRO A 163 3.38 -20.46 17.46
N SER A 164 3.15 -19.63 18.48
CA SER A 164 2.46 -19.99 19.72
C SER A 164 1.00 -20.45 19.52
N GLN A 165 0.37 -20.06 18.41
CA GLN A 165 -1.03 -20.40 18.10
C GLN A 165 -1.16 -21.43 16.97
N THR A 166 -0.07 -21.73 16.28
CA THR A 166 -0.09 -22.44 14.98
C THR A 166 0.74 -23.72 14.99
N THR A 167 1.35 -24.08 16.11
CA THR A 167 2.19 -25.29 16.23
C THR A 167 1.34 -26.53 16.60
N PRO A 168 1.49 -27.66 15.88
CA PRO A 168 2.33 -27.87 14.71
C PRO A 168 1.74 -27.25 13.43
N GLN A 169 2.59 -26.57 12.65
CA GLN A 169 2.17 -25.97 11.38
C GLN A 169 2.10 -27.04 10.29
N LEU A 170 1.09 -26.94 9.42
CA LEU A 170 1.03 -27.76 8.21
C LEU A 170 1.93 -27.13 7.14
N ILE A 171 3.19 -27.54 7.11
CA ILE A 171 4.22 -27.05 6.19
C ILE A 171 4.90 -28.17 5.42
N THR A 172 5.35 -27.88 4.20
CA THR A 172 6.21 -28.79 3.44
C THR A 172 7.66 -28.63 3.86
N THR A 173 8.28 -29.72 4.29
CA THR A 173 9.71 -29.86 4.53
C THR A 173 10.27 -30.97 3.65
N LYS A 174 11.59 -31.13 3.57
CA LYS A 174 12.21 -32.27 2.85
C LYS A 174 11.64 -33.61 3.33
N ALA A 175 11.36 -33.73 4.63
CA ALA A 175 10.82 -34.93 5.24
C ALA A 175 9.32 -35.16 4.93
N THR A 176 8.49 -34.11 4.91
CA THR A 176 7.04 -34.25 4.69
C THR A 176 6.64 -34.25 3.22
N MET A 177 7.51 -33.75 2.32
CA MET A 177 7.23 -33.62 0.90
C MET A 177 6.74 -34.92 0.21
N PRO A 178 7.37 -36.11 0.41
CA PRO A 178 6.90 -37.33 -0.24
C PRO A 178 5.48 -37.73 0.18
N ASP A 179 5.10 -37.45 1.43
CA ASP A 179 3.75 -37.76 1.92
C ASP A 179 2.75 -36.71 1.45
N HIS A 180 3.12 -35.43 1.45
CA HIS A 180 2.30 -34.36 0.84
C HIS A 180 2.02 -34.62 -0.65
N GLN A 181 2.96 -35.22 -1.38
CA GLN A 181 2.75 -35.61 -2.79
C GLN A 181 1.78 -36.79 -2.96
N LYS A 182 1.65 -37.65 -1.95
CA LYS A 182 0.67 -38.75 -1.95
C LYS A 182 -0.71 -38.26 -1.53
N CYS A 183 -0.79 -37.60 -0.38
CA CYS A 183 -2.05 -37.20 0.25
C CYS A 183 -1.85 -36.17 1.35
N ILE A 184 -2.71 -35.16 1.37
CA ILE A 184 -2.91 -34.21 2.46
C ILE A 184 -4.40 -34.28 2.83
N GLU A 185 -4.72 -34.85 3.99
CA GLU A 185 -6.10 -34.98 4.45
C GLU A 185 -6.71 -33.61 4.79
N LEU A 186 -7.90 -33.29 4.26
CA LEU A 186 -8.57 -32.01 4.51
C LEU A 186 -8.88 -31.79 6.00
N GLY A 187 -9.16 -32.87 6.75
CA GLY A 187 -9.41 -32.82 8.18
C GLY A 187 -8.19 -32.39 9.02
N ARG A 188 -6.98 -32.50 8.46
CA ARG A 188 -5.74 -32.05 9.12
C ARG A 188 -5.30 -30.65 8.69
N MET A 189 -5.96 -30.06 7.69
CA MET A 189 -5.63 -28.72 7.23
C MET A 189 -6.10 -27.67 8.24
N PRO A 190 -5.29 -26.63 8.52
CA PRO A 190 -5.77 -25.40 9.15
C PRO A 190 -6.98 -24.83 8.40
N ASN A 191 -7.89 -24.16 9.12
CA ASN A 191 -9.17 -23.73 8.55
C ASN A 191 -8.99 -22.86 7.30
N THR A 192 -8.05 -21.91 7.29
CA THR A 192 -7.83 -21.03 6.13
C THR A 192 -7.35 -21.80 4.90
N ILE A 193 -6.45 -22.77 5.07
CA ILE A 193 -5.97 -23.61 3.97
C ILE A 193 -7.08 -24.55 3.48
N ARG A 194 -7.85 -25.13 4.40
CA ARG A 194 -9.02 -25.96 4.07
C ARG A 194 -10.07 -25.17 3.28
N ASP A 195 -10.35 -23.96 3.73
CA ASP A 195 -11.28 -23.04 3.09
C ASP A 195 -10.84 -22.69 1.67
N ALA A 196 -9.53 -22.45 1.46
CA ALA A 196 -8.98 -22.24 0.12
C ALA A 196 -9.18 -23.46 -0.80
N VAL A 197 -8.99 -24.68 -0.29
CA VAL A 197 -9.24 -25.92 -1.03
C VAL A 197 -10.72 -26.04 -1.42
N LEU A 198 -11.63 -25.81 -0.47
CA LEU A 198 -13.08 -25.87 -0.70
C LEU A 198 -13.54 -24.78 -1.68
N PHE A 199 -13.06 -23.55 -1.51
CA PHE A 199 -13.34 -22.44 -2.40
C PHE A 199 -12.88 -22.72 -3.83
N THR A 200 -11.64 -23.22 -3.99
CA THR A 200 -11.06 -23.56 -5.30
C THR A 200 -11.95 -24.56 -6.06
N ARG A 201 -12.44 -25.60 -5.37
CA ARG A 201 -13.38 -26.58 -5.95
C ARG A 201 -14.69 -25.94 -6.38
N ASN A 202 -15.25 -25.06 -5.55
CA ASN A 202 -16.53 -24.39 -5.83
C ASN A 202 -16.40 -23.34 -6.95
N MET A 203 -15.23 -22.75 -7.15
CA MET A 203 -14.93 -21.90 -8.31
C MET A 203 -14.71 -22.70 -9.61
N GLY A 204 -14.79 -24.03 -9.57
CA GLY A 204 -14.57 -24.88 -10.75
C GLY A 204 -13.09 -25.05 -11.11
N MET A 205 -12.17 -24.72 -10.19
CA MET A 205 -10.72 -24.86 -10.39
C MET A 205 -10.17 -26.08 -9.65
N ARG A 206 -9.00 -26.54 -10.08
CA ARG A 206 -8.35 -27.76 -9.56
C ARG A 206 -7.05 -27.51 -8.80
N TYR A 207 -6.45 -26.33 -8.96
CA TYR A 207 -5.12 -26.06 -8.42
C TYR A 207 -5.13 -24.81 -7.56
N VAL A 208 -4.52 -24.90 -6.39
CA VAL A 208 -4.26 -23.77 -5.51
C VAL A 208 -2.79 -23.74 -5.11
N TRP A 209 -2.19 -22.56 -5.09
CA TRP A 209 -0.87 -22.31 -4.54
C TRP A 209 -1.01 -21.79 -3.11
N VAL A 210 -0.29 -22.41 -2.18
CA VAL A 210 -0.23 -22.04 -0.76
C VAL A 210 1.24 -22.07 -0.36
N ASP A 211 1.81 -20.92 -0.02
CA ASP A 211 3.24 -20.75 0.33
C ASP A 211 3.78 -21.83 1.29
N ALA A 212 3.09 -22.08 2.40
CA ALA A 212 3.43 -23.06 3.43
C ALA A 212 3.58 -24.48 2.88
N LEU A 213 2.85 -24.81 1.81
CA LEU A 213 2.82 -26.15 1.21
C LEU A 213 3.60 -26.24 -0.10
N CYS A 214 3.70 -25.15 -0.85
CA CYS A 214 4.31 -25.10 -2.17
C CYS A 214 5.79 -24.67 -2.14
N ILE A 215 6.30 -24.25 -0.98
CA ILE A 215 7.72 -23.94 -0.74
C ILE A 215 8.26 -24.92 0.32
N VAL A 216 9.48 -25.42 0.12
CA VAL A 216 10.15 -26.31 1.08
C VAL A 216 10.77 -25.45 2.19
N GLN A 217 10.11 -25.40 3.35
CA GLN A 217 10.39 -24.41 4.41
C GLN A 217 11.73 -24.62 5.13
N ASP A 218 12.30 -25.82 5.07
CA ASP A 218 13.60 -26.17 5.66
C ASP A 218 14.74 -26.22 4.63
N ASP A 219 14.54 -25.64 3.45
CA ASP A 219 15.55 -25.52 2.39
C ASP A 219 15.77 -24.06 1.98
N ALA A 220 16.91 -23.50 2.36
CA ALA A 220 17.25 -22.10 2.08
C ALA A 220 17.41 -21.79 0.58
N ASP A 221 17.88 -22.76 -0.22
CA ASP A 221 18.07 -22.57 -1.66
C ASP A 221 16.72 -22.63 -2.38
N ASP A 222 15.84 -23.54 -1.97
CA ASP A 222 14.46 -23.61 -2.46
C ASP A 222 13.70 -22.33 -2.08
N TRP A 223 13.78 -21.89 -0.82
CA TRP A 223 13.16 -20.66 -0.36
C TRP A 223 13.63 -19.45 -1.17
N ALA A 224 14.94 -19.30 -1.41
CA ALA A 224 15.48 -18.18 -2.17
C ALA A 224 14.97 -18.16 -3.62
N LYS A 225 14.85 -19.32 -4.26
CA LYS A 225 14.30 -19.46 -5.62
C LYS A 225 12.81 -19.14 -5.65
N GLU A 226 12.02 -19.71 -4.74
CA GLU A 226 10.58 -19.50 -4.70
C GLU A 226 10.22 -18.06 -4.30
N ALA A 227 10.95 -17.45 -3.36
CA ALA A 227 10.78 -16.04 -3.00
C ALA A 227 11.01 -15.12 -4.21
N ALA A 228 12.06 -15.36 -5.00
CA ALA A 228 12.34 -14.62 -6.23
C ALA A 228 11.28 -14.82 -7.33
N LEU A 229 10.55 -15.94 -7.30
CA LEU A 229 9.46 -16.27 -8.21
C LEU A 229 8.07 -15.87 -7.69
N MET A 230 7.95 -15.51 -6.42
CA MET A 230 6.66 -15.28 -5.75
C MET A 230 5.81 -14.25 -6.49
N TYR A 231 6.42 -13.17 -6.98
CA TYR A 231 5.73 -12.17 -7.81
C TYR A 231 5.04 -12.78 -9.04
N SER A 232 5.67 -13.76 -9.69
CA SER A 232 5.12 -14.42 -10.89
C SER A 232 3.98 -15.37 -10.54
N VAL A 233 4.02 -15.97 -9.34
CA VAL A 233 2.95 -16.81 -8.82
C VAL A 233 1.65 -16.00 -8.68
N TYR A 234 1.71 -14.83 -8.04
CA TYR A 234 0.51 -13.98 -7.89
C TYR A 234 0.10 -13.34 -9.22
N ARG A 235 1.07 -12.91 -10.05
CA ARG A 235 0.79 -12.30 -11.35
C ARG A 235 0.11 -13.24 -12.35
N HIS A 236 0.48 -14.52 -12.36
CA HIS A 236 -0.05 -15.52 -13.30
C HIS A 236 -1.18 -16.38 -12.73
N ALA A 237 -1.57 -16.14 -11.47
CA ALA A 237 -2.75 -16.75 -10.88
C ALA A 237 -4.00 -16.32 -11.66
N THR A 238 -4.94 -17.24 -11.81
CA THR A 238 -6.25 -16.86 -12.36
C THR A 238 -6.97 -15.93 -11.39
N ILE A 239 -6.87 -16.21 -10.09
CA ILE A 239 -7.40 -15.37 -9.02
C ILE A 239 -6.48 -15.49 -7.81
N THR A 240 -6.23 -14.38 -7.13
CA THR A 240 -5.65 -14.39 -5.79
C THR A 240 -6.77 -14.26 -4.75
N VAL A 241 -6.84 -15.21 -3.83
CA VAL A 241 -7.77 -15.20 -2.70
C VAL A 241 -7.06 -14.62 -1.50
N VAL A 242 -7.60 -13.54 -0.96
CA VAL A 242 -7.09 -12.88 0.25
C VAL A 242 -8.03 -13.19 1.41
N ALA A 243 -7.52 -13.95 2.39
CA ALA A 243 -8.22 -14.23 3.64
C ALA A 243 -8.02 -13.08 4.65
N ALA A 244 -8.60 -11.91 4.37
CA ALA A 244 -8.31 -10.67 5.09
C ALA A 244 -8.87 -10.62 6.52
N ALA A 245 -9.98 -11.33 6.78
CA ALA A 245 -10.63 -11.37 8.08
C ALA A 245 -9.76 -12.02 9.18
N GLY A 246 -8.86 -12.92 8.78
CA GLY A 246 -8.07 -13.76 9.66
C GLY A 246 -6.67 -13.22 9.95
N ASP A 247 -6.22 -13.43 11.18
CA ASP A 247 -4.85 -13.15 11.66
C ASP A 247 -4.00 -14.43 11.79
N THR A 248 -4.57 -15.62 11.54
CA THR A 248 -3.87 -16.91 11.57
C THR A 248 -4.37 -17.90 10.50
N CYS A 249 -3.62 -18.97 10.30
CA CYS A 249 -4.02 -20.07 9.42
C CYS A 249 -5.25 -20.84 9.92
N HIS A 250 -5.68 -20.62 11.17
CA HIS A 250 -6.84 -21.27 11.78
C HIS A 250 -8.10 -20.40 11.75
N SER A 251 -8.02 -19.16 11.27
CA SER A 251 -9.17 -18.25 11.27
C SER A 251 -10.30 -18.71 10.33
N GLY A 252 -9.95 -19.24 9.15
CA GLY A 252 -10.92 -19.49 8.08
C GLY A 252 -11.46 -18.18 7.47
N PHE A 253 -12.18 -18.29 6.36
CA PHE A 253 -12.78 -17.15 5.66
C PHE A 253 -14.12 -17.46 4.97
N LEU A 254 -14.59 -18.72 4.98
CA LEU A 254 -15.85 -19.08 4.32
C LEU A 254 -17.12 -18.79 5.13
N SER A 255 -16.98 -18.62 6.45
CA SER A 255 -18.11 -18.34 7.35
C SER A 255 -17.96 -16.98 8.01
N ARG A 256 -19.00 -16.14 7.90
CA ARG A 256 -19.06 -14.81 8.53
C ARG A 256 -19.83 -14.87 9.84
N LYS A 257 -19.36 -14.13 10.85
CA LYS A 257 -20.01 -14.07 12.17
C LYS A 257 -21.19 -13.10 12.22
N THR A 258 -21.20 -12.07 11.38
CA THR A 258 -22.18 -10.98 11.39
C THR A 258 -22.44 -10.50 9.97
N ALA A 259 -23.43 -11.10 9.30
CA ALA A 259 -23.94 -10.58 8.02
C ALA A 259 -25.41 -10.17 8.10
N GLY A 260 -26.06 -10.26 9.27
CA GLY A 260 -27.50 -10.01 9.38
C GLY A 260 -27.85 -8.51 9.38
N PRO A 261 -29.07 -8.16 8.93
CA PRO A 261 -29.62 -6.84 9.22
C PRO A 261 -29.98 -6.76 10.71
N ASN A 262 -29.69 -5.61 11.32
CA ASN A 262 -30.09 -5.34 12.69
C ASN A 262 -31.59 -5.02 12.79
N ALA A 263 -32.18 -4.52 11.71
CA ALA A 263 -33.61 -4.27 11.62
C ALA A 263 -34.11 -4.40 10.17
N VAL A 264 -35.35 -4.87 10.01
CA VAL A 264 -36.07 -4.86 8.74
C VAL A 264 -37.19 -3.82 8.85
N ILE A 265 -37.21 -2.85 7.95
CA ILE A 265 -38.17 -1.75 7.93
C ILE A 265 -39.12 -1.94 6.76
N PRO A 266 -40.42 -2.19 7.01
CA PRO A 266 -41.43 -2.21 5.96
C PRO A 266 -41.50 -0.87 5.23
N PHE A 267 -41.56 -0.92 3.91
CA PHE A 267 -41.63 0.22 3.03
C PHE A 267 -42.88 0.17 2.15
N LYS A 268 -43.59 1.29 2.07
CA LYS A 268 -44.70 1.50 1.12
C LYS A 268 -44.64 2.91 0.58
N SER A 269 -44.66 3.06 -0.73
CA SER A 269 -44.67 4.35 -1.41
C SER A 269 -45.64 4.36 -2.58
N ARG A 270 -46.24 5.52 -2.82
CA ARG A 270 -47.15 5.76 -3.95
C ARG A 270 -46.60 6.93 -4.76
N LYS A 271 -45.61 6.65 -5.62
CA LYS A 271 -44.98 7.65 -6.51
C LYS A 271 -45.53 7.48 -7.93
N LYS A 272 -46.04 8.56 -8.52
CA LYS A 272 -46.57 8.62 -9.89
C LYS A 272 -47.62 7.52 -10.22
N GLY A 273 -48.50 7.18 -9.27
CA GLY A 273 -49.58 6.21 -9.49
C GLY A 273 -49.19 4.73 -9.33
N THR A 274 -47.90 4.42 -9.27
CA THR A 274 -47.38 3.08 -8.94
C THR A 274 -47.26 2.91 -7.44
N GLN A 275 -47.89 1.86 -6.90
CA GLN A 275 -47.71 1.45 -5.51
C GLN A 275 -46.52 0.49 -5.45
N VAL A 276 -45.46 0.92 -4.77
CA VAL A 276 -44.30 0.09 -4.47
C VAL A 276 -44.36 -0.28 -2.99
N SER A 277 -44.23 -1.57 -2.69
CA SER A 277 -44.18 -2.07 -1.33
C SER A 277 -43.11 -3.13 -1.20
N GLY A 278 -42.37 -3.10 -0.11
CA GLY A 278 -41.35 -4.09 0.22
C GLY A 278 -40.77 -3.79 1.60
N SER A 279 -39.48 -4.06 1.79
CA SER A 279 -38.78 -3.71 3.03
C SER A 279 -37.33 -3.40 2.74
N TYR A 280 -36.76 -2.43 3.44
CA TYR A 280 -35.32 -2.20 3.47
C TYR A 280 -34.75 -2.56 4.83
N MET A 281 -33.45 -2.76 4.88
CA MET A 281 -32.78 -3.37 6.02
C MET A 281 -31.69 -2.44 6.54
N LEU A 282 -31.70 -2.22 7.85
CA LEU A 282 -30.66 -1.46 8.53
C LEU A 282 -29.58 -2.41 9.01
N SER A 283 -28.33 -2.10 8.74
CA SER A 283 -27.21 -2.78 9.38
C SER A 283 -26.34 -1.78 10.13
N HIS A 284 -25.81 -2.25 11.26
CA HIS A 284 -24.80 -1.53 12.03
C HIS A 284 -23.39 -1.83 11.50
N MET A 285 -23.29 -2.43 10.29
CA MET A 285 -22.05 -2.49 9.53
C MET A 285 -21.43 -1.10 9.54
N ARG A 286 -20.28 -0.99 10.20
CA ARG A 286 -19.48 0.23 10.18
C ARG A 286 -18.63 0.14 8.92
N GLU A 287 -19.22 0.35 7.75
CA GLU A 287 -18.37 0.56 6.57
C GLU A 287 -17.56 1.83 6.83
N ARG A 288 -16.26 1.61 7.00
CA ARG A 288 -15.32 2.67 7.30
C ARG A 288 -14.76 3.13 5.97
N ARG A 289 -15.19 4.33 5.55
CA ARG A 289 -14.56 5.16 4.52
C ARG A 289 -14.39 4.45 3.16
N THR A 290 -13.95 5.24 2.19
CA THR A 290 -13.83 4.94 0.77
C THR A 290 -13.24 3.55 0.50
N TRP A 291 -13.90 2.80 -0.38
CA TRP A 291 -13.37 1.53 -0.89
C TRP A 291 -12.39 1.85 -2.02
N ASP A 292 -11.30 2.55 -1.70
CA ASP A 292 -10.19 2.72 -2.63
C ASP A 292 -9.74 1.32 -3.06
N ALA A 293 -9.74 1.05 -4.37
CA ALA A 293 -9.43 -0.26 -4.91
C ALA A 293 -7.99 -0.66 -4.59
N ASP A 294 -7.11 0.31 -4.47
CA ASP A 294 -5.69 0.12 -4.25
C ASP A 294 -5.33 0.21 -2.78
N TYR A 295 -6.16 0.92 -2.00
CA TYR A 295 -6.02 1.01 -0.56
C TYR A 295 -7.36 0.81 0.17
N PRO A 296 -7.95 -0.40 0.12
CA PRO A 296 -9.27 -0.67 0.71
C PRO A 296 -9.26 -0.29 2.19
N SER A 297 -9.89 0.85 2.52
CA SER A 297 -9.62 1.53 3.79
C SER A 297 -10.04 0.75 5.04
N HIS A 298 -10.98 -0.19 4.84
CA HIS A 298 -11.43 -1.16 5.81
C HIS A 298 -10.39 -2.27 6.10
N LEU A 299 -9.48 -2.58 5.15
CA LEU A 299 -8.44 -3.60 5.31
C LEU A 299 -7.20 -3.11 6.07
N HIS A 300 -6.90 -1.81 6.11
CA HIS A 300 -5.64 -1.28 6.70
C HIS A 300 -5.41 -1.63 8.16
N LYS A 301 -6.47 -1.98 8.88
CA LYS A 301 -6.41 -2.41 10.28
C LYS A 301 -6.38 -3.93 10.45
N ARG A 302 -6.52 -4.69 9.36
CA ARG A 302 -6.44 -6.15 9.36
C ARG A 302 -4.99 -6.57 9.44
N ALA A 303 -4.72 -7.64 10.20
CA ALA A 303 -3.38 -8.22 10.33
C ALA A 303 -2.75 -8.60 8.97
N TRP A 304 -3.58 -8.91 7.97
CA TRP A 304 -3.11 -9.20 6.62
C TRP A 304 -2.50 -7.98 5.93
N ALA A 305 -3.17 -6.83 5.94
CA ALA A 305 -2.72 -5.62 5.24
C ALA A 305 -1.48 -5.01 5.88
N THR A 306 -1.23 -5.27 7.17
CA THR A 306 -0.04 -4.75 7.85
C THR A 306 1.23 -5.54 7.52
N ARG A 307 1.17 -6.67 6.81
CA ARG A 307 2.35 -7.48 6.48
C ARG A 307 3.02 -6.96 5.21
N ALA A 308 4.35 -6.87 5.21
CA ALA A 308 5.10 -6.36 4.07
C ALA A 308 4.97 -7.24 2.82
N TRP A 309 5.04 -8.57 2.98
CA TRP A 309 4.90 -9.52 1.86
C TRP A 309 3.55 -9.41 1.15
N THR A 310 2.46 -9.16 1.88
CA THR A 310 1.12 -9.13 1.30
C THR A 310 0.91 -7.97 0.33
N TYR A 311 1.77 -6.95 0.37
CA TYR A 311 1.69 -5.83 -0.57
C TYR A 311 1.98 -6.26 -2.00
N GLN A 312 3.09 -7.01 -2.19
CA GLN A 312 3.44 -7.55 -3.49
C GLN A 312 2.43 -8.61 -3.94
N GLU A 313 1.92 -9.42 -3.01
CA GLU A 313 0.88 -10.42 -3.30
C GLU A 313 -0.38 -9.76 -3.88
N ASP A 314 -0.77 -8.61 -3.33
CA ASP A 314 -1.93 -7.86 -3.78
C ASP A 314 -1.70 -7.13 -5.11
N ILE A 315 -0.71 -6.22 -5.16
CA ILE A 315 -0.48 -5.37 -6.34
C ILE A 315 -0.19 -6.19 -7.60
N MET A 316 0.55 -7.30 -7.47
CA MET A 316 0.93 -8.10 -8.63
C MET A 316 -0.22 -8.92 -9.19
N SER A 317 -1.31 -9.08 -8.43
CA SER A 317 -2.43 -9.92 -8.83
C SER A 317 -3.33 -9.22 -9.84
N THR A 318 -3.61 -9.89 -10.96
CA THR A 318 -4.52 -9.34 -11.99
C THR A 318 -5.98 -9.33 -11.51
N ARG A 319 -6.36 -10.31 -10.69
CA ARG A 319 -7.70 -10.47 -10.12
C ARG A 319 -7.55 -10.87 -8.65
N VAL A 320 -8.22 -10.16 -7.76
CA VAL A 320 -8.17 -10.38 -6.31
C VAL A 320 -9.58 -10.51 -5.76
N LEU A 321 -9.80 -11.54 -4.94
CA LEU A 321 -11.00 -11.73 -4.14
C LEU A 321 -10.63 -11.60 -2.67
N TYR A 322 -11.14 -10.56 -2.03
CA TYR A 322 -10.94 -10.33 -0.61
C TYR A 322 -12.11 -10.90 0.17
N PHE A 323 -11.79 -11.62 1.23
CA PHE A 323 -12.75 -12.13 2.20
C PHE A 323 -12.54 -11.41 3.54
N ASP A 324 -13.38 -10.42 3.79
CA ASP A 324 -13.46 -9.75 5.08
C ASP A 324 -14.55 -10.38 5.98
N ASP A 325 -14.59 -9.99 7.24
CA ASP A 325 -15.57 -10.49 8.21
C ASP A 325 -17.01 -10.06 7.90
N LEU A 326 -17.18 -8.93 7.19
CA LEU A 326 -18.48 -8.36 6.83
C LEU A 326 -18.91 -8.66 5.39
N THR A 327 -17.99 -8.63 4.43
CA THR A 327 -18.31 -8.77 2.99
C THR A 327 -17.13 -9.36 2.21
N SER A 328 -17.41 -9.85 1.02
CA SER A 328 -16.39 -10.04 0.00
C SER A 328 -16.40 -8.92 -1.02
N PHE A 329 -15.25 -8.71 -1.66
CA PHE A 329 -15.19 -7.88 -2.85
C PHE A 329 -14.14 -8.39 -3.84
N PHE A 330 -14.41 -8.11 -5.10
CA PHE A 330 -13.58 -8.44 -6.25
C PHE A 330 -12.92 -7.17 -6.77
N ARG A 331 -11.64 -7.28 -7.14
CA ARG A 331 -10.91 -6.25 -7.87
C ARG A 331 -10.18 -6.89 -9.04
N CYS A 332 -10.21 -6.25 -10.20
CA CYS A 332 -9.29 -6.51 -11.28
C CYS A 332 -8.59 -5.23 -11.73
N GLN A 333 -7.93 -5.26 -12.87
CA GLN A 333 -7.17 -4.12 -13.40
C GLN A 333 -8.03 -3.08 -14.12
N LYS A 334 -9.35 -3.29 -14.24
CA LYS A 334 -10.29 -2.35 -14.88
C LYS A 334 -11.43 -1.91 -13.97
N GLU A 335 -11.91 -2.82 -13.13
CA GLU A 335 -13.06 -2.58 -12.26
C GLU A 335 -12.96 -3.34 -10.94
N ARG A 336 -13.80 -2.93 -9.99
CA ARG A 336 -14.08 -3.65 -8.75
C ARG A 336 -15.58 -3.80 -8.53
N ARG A 337 -15.94 -4.86 -7.81
CA ARG A 337 -17.32 -5.21 -7.46
C ARG A 337 -17.39 -5.59 -6.00
N LEU A 338 -18.35 -5.03 -5.27
CA LEU A 338 -18.61 -5.40 -3.88
C LEU A 338 -19.71 -6.46 -3.88
N GLU A 339 -19.61 -7.51 -3.06
CA GLU A 339 -20.67 -8.53 -2.96
C GLU A 339 -22.03 -7.92 -2.60
N HIS A 340 -22.00 -6.89 -1.77
CA HIS A 340 -23.18 -6.17 -1.31
C HIS A 340 -23.59 -5.02 -2.22
N SER A 341 -23.03 -4.83 -3.42
CA SER A 341 -23.40 -3.73 -4.32
C SER A 341 -23.64 -4.24 -5.74
N ILE A 342 -24.71 -3.77 -6.37
CA ILE A 342 -24.91 -3.98 -7.82
C ILE A 342 -24.09 -2.99 -8.67
N THR A 343 -23.44 -2.01 -8.03
CA THR A 343 -22.63 -1.01 -8.73
C THR A 343 -21.26 -1.59 -9.07
N VAL A 344 -20.87 -1.42 -10.33
CA VAL A 344 -19.51 -1.71 -10.81
C VAL A 344 -18.72 -0.41 -10.78
N TYR A 345 -17.53 -0.44 -10.19
CA TYR A 345 -16.67 0.73 -10.05
C TYR A 345 -15.42 0.58 -10.90
N ASN A 346 -15.06 1.64 -11.64
CA ASN A 346 -13.91 1.63 -12.56
C ASN A 346 -12.69 2.39 -12.03
N ASN A 347 -12.70 2.83 -10.75
CA ASN A 347 -11.57 3.52 -10.13
C ASN A 347 -10.53 2.51 -9.62
N VAL A 348 -9.64 2.08 -10.51
CA VAL A 348 -8.52 1.18 -10.19
C VAL A 348 -7.24 1.75 -10.81
N LEU A 349 -6.08 1.64 -10.15
CA LEU A 349 -4.81 2.20 -10.63
C LEU A 349 -4.23 1.54 -11.91
N GLU A 350 -4.88 0.50 -12.46
CA GLU A 350 -4.44 -0.23 -13.67
C GLU A 350 -2.96 -0.67 -13.60
N TRP A 351 -2.50 -1.25 -12.47
CA TRP A 351 -1.10 -1.64 -12.22
C TRP A 351 -0.44 -2.38 -13.40
N ASN A 352 -1.15 -3.31 -14.03
CA ASN A 352 -0.63 -4.04 -15.18
C ASN A 352 -0.23 -3.13 -16.34
N LYS A 353 -0.98 -2.05 -16.60
CA LYS A 353 -0.68 -1.07 -17.67
C LYS A 353 0.56 -0.26 -17.35
N LEU A 354 0.70 0.20 -16.11
CA LEU A 354 1.88 0.95 -15.64
C LEU A 354 3.15 0.13 -15.75
N LEU A 355 3.00 -1.15 -15.43
CA LEU A 355 4.04 -2.15 -15.42
C LEU A 355 4.26 -2.82 -16.79
N THR A 356 3.66 -2.29 -17.86
CA THR A 356 4.01 -2.68 -19.23
C THR A 356 5.39 -2.12 -19.61
N PRO A 357 6.21 -2.89 -20.34
CA PRO A 357 7.48 -2.41 -20.87
C PRO A 357 7.30 -1.15 -21.72
N HIS A 358 8.37 -0.37 -21.87
CA HIS A 358 8.39 0.88 -22.63
C HIS A 358 7.64 0.74 -23.97
N PRO A 359 6.54 1.49 -24.19
CA PRO A 359 5.81 1.42 -25.46
C PRO A 359 6.75 1.85 -26.61
N PRO A 360 6.79 1.09 -27.72
CA PRO A 360 7.79 1.31 -28.77
C PRO A 360 7.62 2.63 -29.54
N ASN A 361 6.47 3.30 -29.39
CA ASN A 361 6.09 4.48 -30.17
C ASN A 361 5.99 5.77 -29.36
N LEU A 362 6.52 5.83 -28.13
CA LEU A 362 6.54 7.08 -27.38
C LEU A 362 7.47 8.09 -28.07
N SER A 363 6.98 9.32 -28.22
CA SER A 363 7.78 10.44 -28.68
C SER A 363 8.88 10.79 -27.66
N PHE A 364 9.84 11.60 -28.10
CA PHE A 364 10.91 12.10 -27.24
C PHE A 364 10.38 12.89 -26.03
N ASP A 365 9.26 13.59 -26.20
CA ASP A 365 8.66 14.46 -25.18
C ASP A 365 7.80 13.68 -24.17
N GLU A 366 7.15 12.58 -24.59
CA GLU A 366 6.31 11.75 -23.71
C GLU A 366 7.13 10.88 -22.73
N LYS A 367 8.38 10.58 -23.08
CA LYS A 367 9.24 9.69 -22.30
C LYS A 367 9.63 10.25 -20.93
N PRO A 368 10.08 11.51 -20.79
CA PRO A 368 10.34 12.14 -19.50
C PRO A 368 9.13 12.17 -18.57
N GLU A 369 7.95 12.55 -19.08
CA GLU A 369 6.71 12.64 -18.29
C GLU A 369 6.28 11.26 -17.77
N ARG A 370 6.35 10.23 -18.62
CA ARG A 370 6.09 8.85 -18.20
C ARG A 370 7.05 8.40 -17.10
N ASN A 371 8.34 8.67 -17.25
CA ASN A 371 9.34 8.28 -16.26
C ASN A 371 9.13 9.01 -14.93
N ALA A 372 8.81 10.31 -14.96
CA ALA A 372 8.45 11.08 -13.77
C ALA A 372 7.23 10.47 -13.05
N SER A 373 6.19 10.08 -13.80
CA SER A 373 5.04 9.38 -13.23
C SER A 373 5.41 8.03 -12.60
N LEU A 374 6.31 7.26 -13.23
CA LEU A 374 6.79 6.00 -12.68
C LEU A 374 7.62 6.18 -11.41
N TYR A 375 8.48 7.20 -11.34
CA TYR A 375 9.21 7.51 -10.11
C TYR A 375 8.27 7.92 -8.98
N GLN A 376 7.30 8.79 -9.25
CA GLN A 376 6.30 9.17 -8.25
C GLN A 376 5.53 7.95 -7.72
N ARG A 377 5.11 7.04 -8.61
CA ARG A 377 4.40 5.82 -8.19
C ARG A 377 5.29 4.85 -7.42
N TRP A 378 6.58 4.77 -7.75
CA TRP A 378 7.54 4.01 -6.94
C TRP A 378 7.66 4.62 -5.54
N ASP A 379 7.70 5.95 -5.45
CA ASP A 379 7.76 6.67 -4.18
C ASP A 379 6.49 6.42 -3.33
N ASP A 380 5.30 6.50 -3.93
CA ASP A 380 4.04 6.20 -3.26
C ASP A 380 3.99 4.74 -2.77
N LEU A 381 4.48 3.81 -3.60
CA LEU A 381 4.61 2.39 -3.28
C LEU A 381 5.55 2.17 -2.09
N ILE A 382 6.72 2.82 -2.08
CA ILE A 382 7.67 2.70 -0.97
C ILE A 382 7.15 3.36 0.31
N ASN A 383 6.42 4.48 0.19
CA ASN A 383 5.77 5.13 1.32
C ASN A 383 4.83 4.17 2.04
N GLU A 384 3.97 3.50 1.28
CA GLU A 384 3.02 2.51 1.79
C GLU A 384 3.75 1.28 2.35
N TYR A 385 4.68 0.72 1.56
CA TYR A 385 5.41 -0.49 1.92
C TYR A 385 6.22 -0.32 3.22
N SER A 386 6.81 0.86 3.41
CA SER A 386 7.66 1.16 4.57
C SER A 386 6.93 1.07 5.92
N GLN A 387 5.61 1.29 5.91
CA GLN A 387 4.73 1.24 7.09
C GLN A 387 4.32 -0.19 7.46
N ARG A 388 4.61 -1.17 6.61
CA ARG A 388 4.25 -2.57 6.83
C ARG A 388 5.27 -3.29 7.70
N SER A 389 4.78 -4.21 8.50
CA SER A 389 5.52 -5.04 9.43
C SER A 389 6.18 -6.24 8.74
N LEU A 390 7.40 -6.57 9.19
CA LEU A 390 8.15 -7.74 8.79
C LEU A 390 8.42 -8.64 10.00
N THR A 391 8.13 -9.93 9.88
CA THR A 391 8.55 -10.91 10.90
C THR A 391 10.06 -11.18 10.82
N VAL A 392 10.63 -11.12 9.62
CA VAL A 392 12.06 -11.27 9.36
C VAL A 392 12.58 -9.95 8.79
N ALA A 393 13.36 -9.21 9.59
CA ALA A 393 13.83 -7.87 9.22
C ALA A 393 14.64 -7.83 7.90
N ASP A 394 15.35 -8.92 7.58
CA ASP A 394 16.17 -9.06 6.36
C ASP A 394 15.32 -9.22 5.09
N ASP A 395 14.00 -9.43 5.20
CA ASP A 395 13.10 -9.58 4.05
C ASP A 395 12.64 -8.22 3.47
N LYS A 396 13.22 -7.10 3.91
CA LYS A 396 12.86 -5.73 3.46
C LYS A 396 12.97 -5.51 1.95
N PHE A 397 13.99 -6.07 1.29
CA PHE A 397 14.06 -6.04 -0.18
C PHE A 397 13.36 -7.23 -0.84
N PRO A 398 13.53 -8.49 -0.37
CA PRO A 398 12.81 -9.64 -0.92
C PRO A 398 11.30 -9.44 -1.04
N ALA A 399 10.66 -8.83 -0.04
CA ALA A 399 9.21 -8.63 -0.01
C ALA A 399 8.67 -7.60 -1.02
N VAL A 400 9.55 -6.81 -1.67
CA VAL A 400 9.20 -5.86 -2.73
C VAL A 400 9.95 -6.13 -4.05
N SER A 401 10.79 -7.17 -4.08
CA SER A 401 11.71 -7.48 -5.19
C SER A 401 11.00 -7.69 -6.54
N GLY A 402 9.80 -8.26 -6.53
CA GLY A 402 8.98 -8.47 -7.72
C GLY A 402 8.43 -7.18 -8.32
N LEU A 403 8.02 -6.25 -7.44
CA LEU A 403 7.62 -4.91 -7.84
C LEU A 403 8.83 -4.15 -8.40
N ALA A 404 9.95 -4.16 -7.67
CA ALA A 404 11.21 -3.57 -8.13
C ALA A 404 11.63 -4.10 -9.52
N ARG A 405 11.59 -5.41 -9.74
CA ARG A 405 11.88 -6.01 -11.05
C ARG A 405 10.97 -5.46 -12.15
N THR A 406 9.70 -5.25 -11.84
CA THR A 406 8.73 -4.81 -12.84
C THR A 406 8.90 -3.32 -13.17
N PHE A 407 9.20 -2.49 -12.17
CA PHE A 407 9.58 -1.09 -12.40
C PHE A 407 10.90 -0.98 -13.16
N ALA A 408 11.90 -1.83 -12.90
CA ALA A 408 13.17 -1.83 -13.62
C ALA A 408 12.97 -2.07 -15.13
N VAL A 409 12.07 -3.00 -15.49
CA VAL A 409 11.68 -3.25 -16.89
C VAL A 409 10.89 -2.07 -17.47
N ALA A 410 9.98 -1.47 -16.69
CA ALA A 410 9.16 -0.35 -17.16
C ALA A 410 9.96 0.96 -17.35
N LEU A 411 10.96 1.20 -16.50
CA LEU A 411 11.87 2.35 -16.53
C LEU A 411 13.07 2.15 -17.47
N ASP A 412 13.35 0.89 -17.86
CA ASP A 412 14.60 0.49 -18.53
C ASP A 412 15.81 1.01 -17.75
N GLU A 413 15.89 0.59 -16.48
CA GLU A 413 16.80 1.19 -15.51
C GLU A 413 17.34 0.18 -14.49
N GLN A 414 18.55 0.45 -14.02
CA GLN A 414 19.19 -0.30 -12.96
C GLN A 414 18.60 0.05 -11.59
N TYR A 415 18.16 -0.97 -10.87
CA TYR A 415 17.80 -0.88 -9.46
C TYR A 415 19.04 -0.86 -8.56
N VAL A 416 19.05 0.04 -7.60
CA VAL A 416 20.20 0.36 -6.74
C VAL A 416 19.72 0.44 -5.30
N ALA A 417 19.76 -0.70 -4.59
CA ALA A 417 19.44 -0.82 -3.16
C ALA A 417 18.16 -0.06 -2.73
N GLY A 418 17.04 -0.24 -3.42
CA GLY A 418 15.78 0.47 -3.13
C GLY A 418 15.47 1.65 -4.05
N LEU A 419 16.45 2.12 -4.82
CA LEU A 419 16.38 3.35 -5.63
C LEU A 419 16.69 3.07 -7.11
N TRP A 420 16.59 4.10 -7.95
CA TRP A 420 16.79 4.03 -9.40
C TRP A 420 18.04 4.81 -9.82
N ARG A 421 18.89 4.24 -10.69
CA ARG A 421 20.23 4.79 -11.00
C ARG A 421 20.24 6.22 -11.55
N ARG A 422 19.32 6.56 -12.46
CA ARG A 422 19.16 7.88 -13.10
C ARG A 422 18.47 8.88 -12.18
N ASP A 423 17.64 8.41 -11.25
CA ASP A 423 16.94 9.25 -10.27
C ASP A 423 17.55 9.19 -8.85
N LEU A 424 18.76 8.65 -8.74
CA LEU A 424 19.38 8.30 -7.46
C LEU A 424 19.60 9.52 -6.55
N VAL A 425 19.94 10.67 -7.14
CA VAL A 425 20.11 11.95 -6.40
C VAL A 425 18.83 12.31 -5.66
N ARG A 426 17.67 12.21 -6.32
CA ARG A 426 16.36 12.43 -5.71
C ARG A 426 16.02 11.33 -4.73
N GLY A 427 16.23 10.08 -5.13
CA GLY A 427 15.91 8.90 -4.33
C GLY A 427 16.61 8.87 -2.98
N MET A 428 17.74 9.57 -2.79
CA MET A 428 18.43 9.70 -1.50
C MET A 428 17.85 10.79 -0.56
N LEU A 429 16.87 11.58 -1.02
CA LEU A 429 16.27 12.72 -0.29
C LEU A 429 15.04 12.34 0.55
N TRP A 430 14.80 11.04 0.79
CA TRP A 430 13.77 10.60 1.72
C TRP A 430 14.04 11.09 3.15
N TRP A 431 13.02 11.16 3.99
CA TRP A 431 13.16 11.40 5.43
C TRP A 431 12.19 10.53 6.22
N THR A 432 12.35 10.46 7.53
CA THR A 432 11.44 9.71 8.41
C THR A 432 10.37 10.61 9.01
N GLU A 433 9.11 10.16 8.98
CA GLU A 433 7.99 10.85 9.62
C GLU A 433 7.82 10.40 11.07
N PHE A 434 7.48 9.12 11.30
CA PHE A 434 7.18 8.56 12.63
C PHE A 434 7.60 7.08 12.74
N ASP A 435 7.51 6.53 13.96
CA ASP A 435 7.75 5.11 14.29
C ASP A 435 9.13 4.57 13.89
N VAL A 436 10.16 5.39 14.10
CA VAL A 436 11.54 5.12 13.70
C VAL A 436 12.19 4.07 14.59
N SER A 437 12.74 3.03 13.97
CA SER A 437 13.61 2.05 14.63
C SER A 437 14.73 1.56 13.69
N LYS A 438 15.91 1.31 14.27
CA LYS A 438 17.06 0.79 13.53
C LYS A 438 17.02 -0.74 13.51
N PRO A 439 17.22 -1.41 12.35
CA PRO A 439 17.33 -2.85 12.32
C PRO A 439 18.55 -3.33 13.12
N ALA A 440 18.41 -4.47 13.82
CA ALA A 440 19.49 -5.02 14.66
C ALA A 440 20.70 -5.52 13.85
N LYS A 441 20.50 -5.84 12.57
CA LYS A 441 21.54 -6.25 11.63
C LYS A 441 21.52 -5.34 10.42
N TRP A 442 22.69 -5.16 9.82
CA TRP A 442 22.80 -4.44 8.56
C TRP A 442 22.04 -5.19 7.45
N ARG A 443 21.21 -4.47 6.69
CA ARG A 443 20.45 -5.01 5.56
C ARG A 443 20.44 -4.10 4.31
N ALA A 444 20.82 -2.84 4.47
CA ALA A 444 20.81 -1.82 3.42
C ALA A 444 21.80 -0.68 3.77
N PRO A 445 22.39 0.00 2.76
CA PRO A 445 23.29 1.13 2.99
C PRO A 445 22.54 2.35 3.56
N SER A 446 23.21 3.26 4.26
CA SER A 446 22.57 4.40 4.96
C SER A 446 21.80 5.37 4.04
N TRP A 447 22.11 5.39 2.75
CA TRP A 447 21.42 6.20 1.75
C TRP A 447 20.16 5.54 1.17
N SER A 448 19.94 4.26 1.46
CA SER A 448 18.72 3.55 1.10
C SER A 448 17.64 3.74 2.16
N TRP A 449 16.40 3.95 1.72
CA TRP A 449 15.23 4.01 2.59
C TRP A 449 15.02 2.73 3.42
N ALA A 450 15.54 1.59 2.97
CA ALA A 450 15.43 0.31 3.67
C ALA A 450 16.38 0.19 4.89
N SER A 451 17.26 1.17 5.10
CA SER A 451 18.21 1.18 6.23
C SER A 451 17.52 1.40 7.59
N TRP A 452 16.30 1.91 7.59
CA TRP A 452 15.47 2.11 8.78
C TRP A 452 14.12 1.42 8.65
N ASP A 453 13.48 1.15 9.78
CA ASP A 453 12.06 0.81 9.87
C ASP A 453 11.34 2.06 10.37
N ALA A 454 10.64 2.75 9.47
CA ALA A 454 9.95 4.00 9.74
C ALA A 454 8.88 4.24 8.66
N ARG A 455 7.87 5.05 8.99
CA ARG A 455 7.06 5.70 7.94
C ARG A 455 7.92 6.73 7.24
N LEU A 456 8.04 6.60 5.93
CA LEU A 456 8.87 7.51 5.13
C LEU A 456 8.06 8.72 4.67
N GLY A 457 8.76 9.82 4.44
CA GLY A 457 8.31 10.96 3.65
C GLY A 457 9.20 11.08 2.41
N LEU A 458 8.55 11.33 1.27
CA LEU A 458 9.17 11.59 -0.03
C LEU A 458 8.56 12.90 -0.53
N THR A 459 9.36 13.85 -1.02
CA THR A 459 8.85 15.21 -1.21
C THR A 459 8.08 15.30 -2.53
N PRO A 460 6.74 15.48 -2.53
CA PRO A 460 5.93 15.40 -3.74
C PRO A 460 6.24 16.56 -4.71
N GLN A 461 6.61 17.71 -4.15
CA GLN A 461 7.05 18.91 -4.86
C GLN A 461 8.36 18.71 -5.63
N TYR A 462 9.06 17.58 -5.44
CA TYR A 462 10.16 17.24 -6.32
C TYR A 462 9.72 16.71 -7.66
N SER A 463 8.48 16.28 -7.95
CA SER A 463 8.03 15.76 -9.27
C SER A 463 8.44 16.57 -10.54
N ARG A 464 9.06 17.73 -10.33
CA ARG A 464 9.71 18.67 -11.25
C ARG A 464 11.24 18.41 -11.44
N PRO A 465 11.90 19.08 -12.41
CA PRO A 465 13.34 18.88 -12.66
C PRO A 465 14.21 19.31 -11.46
N LEU A 466 15.04 18.40 -10.96
CA LEU A 466 16.11 18.72 -10.00
C LEU A 466 17.36 19.12 -10.78
N VAL A 467 17.98 20.25 -10.43
CA VAL A 467 19.28 20.63 -10.99
C VAL A 467 20.35 20.01 -10.10
N SER A 468 20.85 18.85 -10.49
CA SER A 468 21.89 18.14 -9.73
C SER A 468 23.15 19.00 -9.60
N GLN A 469 23.68 19.06 -8.38
CA GLN A 469 24.94 19.73 -8.01
C GLN A 469 26.00 18.70 -7.58
N CYS A 470 25.74 17.42 -7.84
CA CYS A 470 26.67 16.33 -7.59
C CYS A 470 26.81 15.44 -8.83
N ALA A 471 27.92 14.71 -8.91
CA ALA A 471 28.10 13.64 -9.87
C ALA A 471 28.17 12.31 -9.12
N ILE A 472 27.51 11.28 -9.65
CA ILE A 472 27.60 9.92 -9.12
C ILE A 472 28.69 9.19 -9.91
N GLU A 473 29.88 9.11 -9.33
CA GLU A 473 31.07 8.52 -9.96
C GLU A 473 30.98 7.00 -10.01
N GLU A 474 30.58 6.39 -8.89
CA GLU A 474 30.54 4.95 -8.75
C GLU A 474 29.40 4.51 -7.83
N VAL A 475 28.79 3.37 -8.16
CA VAL A 475 27.76 2.72 -7.37
C VAL A 475 28.09 1.23 -7.34
N TYR A 476 28.22 0.67 -6.14
CA TYR A 476 28.41 -0.75 -5.93
C TYR A 476 27.24 -1.33 -5.13
N VAL A 477 26.68 -2.43 -5.62
CA VAL A 477 25.61 -3.18 -4.95
C VAL A 477 25.92 -4.66 -5.14
N GLU A 478 25.97 -5.40 -4.03
CA GLU A 478 26.25 -6.83 -4.01
C GLU A 478 25.08 -7.60 -3.39
N PRO A 479 24.29 -8.32 -4.20
CA PRO A 479 23.23 -9.18 -3.70
C PRO A 479 23.78 -10.40 -2.93
N VAL A 480 23.04 -10.89 -1.94
CA VAL A 480 23.39 -12.14 -1.23
C VAL A 480 23.20 -13.37 -2.12
N GLY A 481 22.17 -13.35 -2.98
CA GLY A 481 21.78 -14.46 -3.85
C GLY A 481 21.62 -14.04 -5.30
N ILE A 482 20.89 -14.84 -6.07
CA ILE A 482 20.71 -14.63 -7.52
C ILE A 482 19.76 -13.48 -7.87
N ASP A 483 18.96 -13.00 -6.92
CA ASP A 483 18.00 -11.93 -7.15
C ASP A 483 18.64 -10.56 -6.91
N PRO A 484 18.89 -9.75 -7.96
CA PRO A 484 19.51 -8.43 -7.81
C PRO A 484 18.60 -7.41 -7.11
N TYR A 485 17.32 -7.72 -6.94
CA TYR A 485 16.34 -6.90 -6.23
C TYR A 485 16.12 -7.38 -4.77
N GLY A 486 16.85 -8.40 -4.33
CA GLY A 486 16.68 -9.07 -3.04
C GLY A 486 17.64 -8.59 -1.95
N LYS A 487 17.98 -9.48 -1.01
CA LYS A 487 18.88 -9.19 0.12
C LYS A 487 20.25 -8.73 -0.37
N LEU A 488 20.84 -7.75 0.31
CA LEU A 488 22.18 -7.26 0.01
C LEU A 488 23.20 -7.81 0.99
N ARG A 489 24.40 -8.08 0.48
CA ARG A 489 25.60 -8.40 1.24
C ARG A 489 26.40 -7.14 1.54
N ASN A 490 26.49 -6.23 0.57
CA ASN A 490 27.20 -4.97 0.68
C ASN A 490 26.68 -3.96 -0.36
N ALA A 491 26.79 -2.66 -0.07
CA ALA A 491 26.53 -1.59 -1.03
C ALA A 491 27.18 -0.26 -0.59
N TRP A 492 27.68 0.52 -1.56
CA TRP A 492 28.26 1.84 -1.33
C TRP A 492 28.17 2.72 -2.59
N ILE A 493 28.34 4.03 -2.41
CA ILE A 493 28.29 5.02 -3.50
C ILE A 493 29.42 6.04 -3.37
N VAL A 494 29.99 6.46 -4.49
CA VAL A 494 30.96 7.55 -4.58
C VAL A 494 30.32 8.73 -5.31
N LEU A 495 30.30 9.87 -4.65
CA LEU A 495 29.72 11.12 -5.12
C LEU A 495 30.82 12.19 -5.23
N SER A 496 30.87 12.94 -6.32
CA SER A 496 31.57 14.22 -6.35
C SER A 496 30.58 15.32 -6.03
N ALA A 497 30.71 15.95 -4.86
CA ALA A 497 29.76 16.92 -4.34
C ALA A 497 30.44 17.95 -3.44
N VAL A 498 29.73 19.04 -3.13
CA VAL A 498 30.18 19.99 -2.12
C VAL A 498 29.84 19.45 -0.73
N CYS A 499 30.87 19.31 0.11
CA CYS A 499 30.75 18.82 1.48
C CYS A 499 31.21 19.91 2.46
N VAL A 500 30.28 20.41 3.27
CA VAL A 500 30.53 21.53 4.18
C VAL A 500 30.36 21.08 5.63
N PRO A 501 31.34 21.27 6.52
CA PRO A 501 31.17 21.04 7.95
C PRO A 501 30.07 21.94 8.52
N VAL A 502 29.14 21.36 9.27
CA VAL A 502 28.01 22.07 9.88
C VAL A 502 27.88 21.76 11.36
N THR A 503 27.30 22.71 12.08
CA THR A 503 26.84 22.54 13.46
C THR A 503 25.32 22.52 13.44
N MET A 504 24.70 21.64 14.21
CA MET A 504 23.24 21.52 14.26
C MET A 504 22.70 21.88 15.64
N ARG A 505 21.56 22.58 15.67
CA ARG A 505 20.83 22.90 16.91
C ARG A 505 19.37 22.50 16.76
N GLN A 506 18.78 21.92 17.81
CA GLN A 506 17.38 21.50 17.79
C GLN A 506 16.45 22.72 17.71
N VAL A 507 15.41 22.63 16.88
CA VAL A 507 14.33 23.61 16.83
C VAL A 507 13.55 23.55 18.15
N LYS A 508 13.41 24.68 18.85
CA LYS A 508 12.82 24.74 20.20
C LYS A 508 11.32 24.44 20.24
N GLN A 509 10.60 24.64 19.15
CA GLN A 509 9.16 24.39 19.06
C GLN A 509 8.78 24.13 17.60
N ALA A 510 8.15 22.99 17.32
CA ALA A 510 7.55 22.75 16.02
C ALA A 510 6.40 23.75 15.82
N SER A 511 6.41 24.48 14.71
CA SER A 511 5.37 25.41 14.29
C SER A 511 4.08 24.66 13.87
N ARG A 512 4.21 23.38 13.48
CA ARG A 512 3.10 22.54 13.01
C ARG A 512 3.13 21.12 13.58
N PRO A 513 1.97 20.45 13.68
CA PRO A 513 1.89 19.10 14.23
C PRO A 513 2.64 17.97 13.52
N ARG A 514 3.18 18.22 12.33
CA ARG A 514 3.84 17.23 11.46
C ARG A 514 5.16 17.75 10.90
N GLU A 515 5.82 18.65 11.62
CA GLU A 515 7.07 19.23 11.15
C GLU A 515 8.21 18.23 11.32
N THR A 516 8.77 17.76 10.19
CA THR A 516 9.80 16.71 10.13
C THR A 516 11.23 17.24 10.17
N TYR A 517 11.39 18.55 10.01
CA TYR A 517 12.67 19.24 10.04
C TYR A 517 12.89 19.85 11.43
N LEU A 518 13.57 19.10 12.28
CA LEU A 518 13.67 19.38 13.73
C LEU A 518 15.00 20.02 14.13
N ALA A 519 15.88 20.33 13.18
CA ALA A 519 17.16 20.96 13.46
C ALA A 519 17.47 22.15 12.54
N GLU A 520 17.94 23.23 13.14
CA GLU A 520 18.57 24.34 12.43
C GLU A 520 20.03 24.00 12.12
N ILE A 521 20.46 24.31 10.89
CA ILE A 521 21.81 24.02 10.39
C ILE A 521 22.61 25.31 10.33
N PHE A 522 23.82 25.30 10.87
CA PHE A 522 24.72 26.44 10.87
C PHE A 522 26.02 26.07 10.14
N ILE A 523 26.39 26.85 9.12
CA ILE A 523 27.69 26.71 8.46
C ILE A 523 28.74 27.41 9.31
N SER A 524 29.82 26.71 9.69
CA SER A 524 30.98 27.29 10.39
C SER A 524 30.65 28.13 11.64
N ASN A 525 29.60 27.77 12.39
CA ASN A 525 29.07 28.54 13.53
C ASN A 525 28.63 29.97 13.20
N GLY A 526 28.11 30.21 12.00
CA GLY A 526 27.49 31.47 11.62
C GLY A 526 26.37 31.91 12.60
N PRO A 527 26.04 33.22 12.63
CA PRO A 527 25.03 33.75 13.55
C PRO A 527 23.61 33.29 13.20
N GLU A 528 23.33 33.05 11.92
CA GLU A 528 22.01 32.73 11.39
C GLU A 528 21.94 31.29 10.85
N PRO A 529 20.76 30.64 10.93
CA PRO A 529 20.56 29.30 10.38
C PRO A 529 20.60 29.33 8.85
N ALA A 530 21.45 28.48 8.27
CA ALA A 530 21.62 28.28 6.84
C ALA A 530 20.61 27.29 6.24
N GLY A 531 19.75 26.67 7.04
CA GLY A 531 18.70 25.76 6.58
C GLY A 531 18.13 24.92 7.71
N LEU A 532 17.26 23.97 7.36
CA LEU A 532 16.68 23.01 8.28
C LEU A 532 17.05 21.57 7.92
N GLY A 533 17.25 20.74 8.93
CA GLY A 533 17.60 19.33 8.85
C GLY A 533 16.53 18.41 9.44
N SER A 534 16.38 17.25 8.81
CA SER A 534 15.62 16.09 9.30
C SER A 534 16.59 14.94 9.54
N PHE A 535 16.44 14.19 10.63
CA PHE A 535 17.33 13.08 10.97
C PHE A 535 16.62 11.74 10.77
N ASP A 536 17.34 10.77 10.22
CA ASP A 536 16.79 9.42 9.99
C ASP A 536 16.41 8.71 11.29
N ALA A 537 17.11 9.02 12.39
CA ALA A 537 16.91 8.41 13.70
C ALA A 537 15.83 9.11 14.54
N VAL A 538 15.29 10.24 14.09
CA VAL A 538 14.37 11.08 14.88
C VAL A 538 13.03 11.16 14.16
N ALA A 539 12.02 10.53 14.76
CA ALA A 539 10.63 10.77 14.39
C ALA A 539 10.27 12.24 14.66
N ALA A 540 9.53 12.89 13.75
CA ALA A 540 8.84 14.14 14.05
C ALA A 540 8.09 13.93 15.37
N SER A 541 8.35 14.75 16.38
CA SER A 541 7.74 14.64 17.70
C SER A 541 6.21 14.53 17.57
N GLY A 542 5.66 13.34 17.79
CA GLY A 542 4.22 13.11 17.76
C GLY A 542 3.54 13.73 18.99
N LEU A 543 2.34 14.27 18.77
CA LEU A 543 1.40 14.59 19.84
C LEU A 543 1.20 13.35 20.73
N MET A 544 1.35 13.47 22.04
CA MET A 544 0.96 12.46 23.00
C MET A 544 -0.59 12.38 23.08
N ASN A 545 -1.13 11.24 23.51
CA ASN A 545 -2.59 11.03 23.65
C ASN A 545 -3.26 12.00 24.66
N ASP A 546 -2.47 12.70 25.47
CA ASP A 546 -2.93 13.74 26.41
C ASP A 546 -2.89 15.16 25.82
N GLY A 547 -2.57 15.30 24.52
CA GLY A 547 -2.47 16.58 23.82
C GLY A 547 -1.17 17.33 24.04
N SER A 548 -0.19 16.76 24.76
CA SER A 548 1.14 17.35 24.94
C SER A 548 2.13 16.88 23.87
N TRP A 549 3.20 17.65 23.62
CA TRP A 549 4.22 17.31 22.64
C TRP A 549 5.30 16.43 23.27
N LYS A 550 5.65 15.30 22.65
CA LYS A 550 6.88 14.57 23.03
C LYS A 550 8.07 15.40 22.55
N ASN A 551 8.99 15.84 23.42
CA ASN A 551 10.24 16.43 22.94
C ASN A 551 10.95 15.42 22.02
N ALA A 552 11.45 15.85 20.86
CA ALA A 552 12.29 14.99 20.03
C ALA A 552 13.44 14.47 20.90
N ASP A 553 13.59 13.15 20.96
CA ASP A 553 14.50 12.46 21.87
C ASP A 553 15.92 12.49 21.28
N VAL A 554 16.47 13.69 21.07
CA VAL A 554 17.80 13.91 20.50
C VAL A 554 18.90 13.82 21.57
N GLY A 555 18.58 13.31 22.76
CA GLY A 555 19.46 13.37 23.93
C GLY A 555 19.61 14.81 24.49
N PRO A 556 20.35 14.99 25.60
CA PRO A 556 20.51 16.29 26.22
C PRO A 556 21.33 17.25 25.34
N PHE A 557 20.70 18.32 24.84
CA PHE A 557 21.26 19.66 24.58
C PHE A 557 22.78 19.79 24.31
N VAL A 558 23.31 19.06 23.34
CA VAL A 558 24.67 19.29 22.81
C VAL A 558 24.55 19.48 21.31
N ALA A 559 25.06 20.61 20.81
CA ALA A 559 25.17 20.82 19.38
C ALA A 559 25.88 19.61 18.75
N LEU A 560 25.22 18.93 17.82
CA LEU A 560 25.85 17.82 17.11
C LEU A 560 27.00 18.41 16.28
N THR A 561 28.22 18.01 16.63
CA THR A 561 29.47 18.39 15.96
C THR A 561 30.03 17.19 15.21
N GLY A 562 30.87 17.42 14.19
CA GLY A 562 31.36 16.34 13.32
C GLY A 562 30.36 15.90 12.25
N VAL A 563 29.32 16.70 12.00
CA VAL A 563 28.38 16.53 10.89
C VAL A 563 28.83 17.37 9.71
N SER A 564 28.67 16.84 8.50
CA SER A 564 28.84 17.60 7.26
C SER A 564 27.55 17.56 6.44
N ALA A 565 27.28 18.65 5.73
CA ALA A 565 26.20 18.75 4.75
C ALA A 565 26.78 18.53 3.34
N VAL A 566 26.24 17.53 2.64
CA VAL A 566 26.58 17.21 1.25
C VAL A 566 25.49 17.76 0.35
N VAL A 567 25.79 18.79 -0.44
CA VAL A 567 24.82 19.42 -1.35
C VAL A 567 24.60 18.51 -2.56
N LEU A 568 23.35 18.08 -2.78
CA LEU A 568 23.02 17.16 -3.87
C LEU A 568 22.37 17.85 -5.07
N ALA A 569 21.44 18.78 -4.83
CA ALA A 569 20.67 19.41 -5.89
C ALA A 569 20.15 20.79 -5.49
N LEU A 570 19.80 21.59 -6.50
CA LEU A 570 18.94 22.77 -6.38
C LEU A 570 17.54 22.40 -6.90
N CYS A 571 16.50 22.84 -6.19
CA CYS A 571 15.12 22.67 -6.66
C CYS A 571 14.80 23.69 -7.77
N SER A 572 14.18 23.26 -8.88
CA SER A 572 13.68 24.16 -9.94
C SER A 572 12.16 24.08 -10.10
N ILE A 573 11.53 25.22 -10.44
CA ILE A 573 10.12 25.32 -10.85
C ILE A 573 10.07 26.09 -12.19
N PHE A 574 9.33 25.57 -13.17
CA PHE A 574 8.83 26.26 -14.39
C PHE A 574 7.45 25.67 -14.73
N LEU A 575 6.45 26.34 -15.33
CA LEU A 575 6.21 27.70 -15.85
C LEU A 575 4.70 27.95 -15.63
N ASP A 576 4.30 29.10 -15.08
CA ASP A 576 2.89 29.53 -15.15
C ASP A 576 2.74 30.22 -16.51
N ASN A 577 1.88 29.72 -17.40
CA ASN A 577 1.85 30.10 -18.83
C ASN A 577 1.49 31.57 -19.11
N GLU A 578 1.17 32.38 -18.09
CA GLU A 578 0.79 33.79 -18.26
C GLU A 578 1.79 34.80 -17.69
N ALA A 579 2.78 34.35 -16.90
CA ALA A 579 3.79 35.23 -16.33
C ALA A 579 5.15 34.53 -16.38
N GLU A 580 6.09 35.05 -17.17
CA GLU A 580 7.51 34.68 -17.15
C GLU A 580 8.18 35.08 -15.82
N GLN A 581 7.62 34.65 -14.68
CA GLN A 581 8.13 34.88 -13.34
C GLN A 581 8.25 33.56 -12.58
N TYR A 582 9.47 33.27 -12.15
CA TYR A 582 9.84 32.16 -11.29
C TYR A 582 9.26 32.38 -9.88
N SER A 583 8.39 31.50 -9.39
CA SER A 583 7.62 31.73 -8.16
C SER A 583 8.17 31.06 -6.88
N SER A 584 9.35 30.44 -6.88
CA SER A 584 10.00 30.01 -5.63
C SER A 584 11.53 29.89 -5.74
N PRO A 585 12.30 30.13 -4.67
CA PRO A 585 13.76 30.16 -4.73
C PRO A 585 14.41 28.79 -5.01
N LEU A 586 15.57 28.84 -5.67
CA LEU A 586 16.49 27.73 -5.90
C LEU A 586 17.04 27.18 -4.57
N PHE A 587 16.27 26.36 -3.85
CA PHE A 587 16.68 25.84 -2.55
C PHE A 587 17.60 24.64 -2.67
N PRO A 588 18.84 24.70 -2.14
CA PRO A 588 19.66 23.51 -1.96
C PRO A 588 18.97 22.47 -1.10
N THR A 589 19.08 21.23 -1.52
CA THR A 589 18.78 20.06 -0.71
C THR A 589 19.90 19.05 -0.81
N GLY A 590 20.08 18.27 0.24
CA GLY A 590 21.18 17.33 0.31
C GLY A 590 21.16 16.46 1.55
N LEU A 591 22.29 15.80 1.78
CA LEU A 591 22.45 14.82 2.85
C LEU A 591 23.15 15.46 4.05
N LEU A 592 22.77 15.02 5.23
CA LEU A 592 23.56 15.18 6.44
C LEU A 592 24.33 13.88 6.67
N VAL A 593 25.64 14.00 6.85
CA VAL A 593 26.53 12.85 7.00
C VAL A 593 27.47 12.99 8.19
N THR A 594 27.83 11.85 8.78
CA THR A 594 28.94 11.75 9.73
C THR A 594 30.09 11.00 9.09
N GLN A 595 31.31 11.38 9.48
CA GLN A 595 32.52 10.77 8.95
C GLN A 595 32.94 9.56 9.80
N ALA A 596 33.28 8.45 9.16
CA ALA A 596 33.91 7.29 9.74
C ALA A 596 35.27 7.03 9.06
N THR A 597 36.25 6.54 9.82
CA THR A 597 37.53 6.10 9.27
C THR A 597 37.54 4.59 9.21
N ASN A 598 37.60 4.04 8.01
CA ASN A 598 37.67 2.61 7.77
C ASN A 598 39.09 2.19 7.41
N TYR A 599 39.41 0.93 7.69
CA TYR A 599 40.72 0.33 7.43
C TYR A 599 40.54 -0.89 6.54
N GLU A 600 41.29 -0.95 5.45
CA GLU A 600 41.44 -2.14 4.61
C GLU A 600 42.92 -2.49 4.52
N GLY A 601 43.33 -3.54 5.25
CA GLY A 601 44.74 -3.83 5.51
C GLY A 601 45.41 -2.67 6.26
N ASN A 602 46.47 -2.10 5.68
CA ASN A 602 47.22 -0.97 6.24
C ASN A 602 46.80 0.41 5.68
N LYS A 603 45.76 0.49 4.84
CA LYS A 603 45.28 1.75 4.28
C LYS A 603 44.01 2.19 5.01
N SER A 604 44.02 3.43 5.49
CA SER A 604 42.81 4.09 5.98
C SER A 604 42.13 4.85 4.85
N PHE A 605 40.81 4.75 4.75
CA PHE A 605 40.00 5.58 3.86
C PHE A 605 38.81 6.15 4.64
N GLN A 606 38.35 7.32 4.20
CA GLN A 606 37.24 8.00 4.83
C GLN A 606 35.94 7.56 4.17
N THR A 607 34.95 7.20 4.98
CA THR A 607 33.59 6.93 4.53
C THR A 607 32.63 7.84 5.27
N PHE A 608 31.52 8.15 4.61
CA PHE A 608 30.47 8.95 5.18
C PHE A 608 29.23 8.08 5.39
N GLN A 609 28.59 8.23 6.54
CA GLN A 609 27.32 7.60 6.85
C GLN A 609 26.23 8.67 6.83
N ARG A 610 25.16 8.45 6.06
CA ARG A 610 23.99 9.35 6.06
C ARG A 610 23.27 9.26 7.40
N ILE A 611 22.93 10.40 7.95
CA ILE A 611 22.17 10.54 9.21
C ILE A 611 20.88 11.35 9.03
N GLY A 612 20.63 11.87 7.83
CA GLY A 612 19.46 12.67 7.54
C GLY A 612 19.57 13.46 6.24
N VAL A 613 18.64 14.39 6.06
CA VAL A 613 18.57 15.30 4.89
C VAL A 613 18.41 16.74 5.36
N PHE A 614 18.72 17.68 4.48
CA PHE A 614 18.46 19.09 4.74
C PHE A 614 17.84 19.80 3.54
N LYS A 615 17.21 20.94 3.84
CA LYS A 615 16.68 21.89 2.86
C LYS A 615 16.89 23.32 3.35
N THR A 616 16.86 24.27 2.44
CA THR A 616 16.71 25.69 2.75
C THR A 616 15.26 26.15 2.58
N GLU A 617 14.87 27.21 3.26
CA GLU A 617 13.49 27.74 3.26
C GLU A 617 13.35 29.13 2.65
N ASN A 618 14.44 29.88 2.52
CA ASN A 618 14.45 31.24 1.97
C ASN A 618 15.67 31.52 1.07
N VAL A 619 15.56 32.59 0.27
CA VAL A 619 16.54 32.94 -0.77
C VAL A 619 17.91 33.17 -0.13
N GLU A 620 17.93 33.81 1.04
CA GLU A 620 19.15 34.16 1.78
C GLU A 620 19.93 32.89 2.18
N GLN A 621 19.24 31.88 2.70
CA GLN A 621 19.81 30.57 2.99
C GLN A 621 20.37 29.93 1.71
N ALA A 622 19.62 29.91 0.62
CA ALA A 622 20.09 29.35 -0.65
C ALA A 622 21.36 30.06 -1.19
N GLN A 623 21.43 31.38 -1.05
CA GLN A 623 22.60 32.17 -1.43
C GLN A 623 23.85 31.80 -0.61
N ALA A 624 23.68 31.51 0.68
CA ALA A 624 24.79 31.09 1.54
C ALA A 624 25.47 29.80 1.06
N TRP A 625 24.71 28.85 0.51
CA TRP A 625 25.24 27.59 -0.03
C TRP A 625 25.78 27.73 -1.45
N THR A 626 25.09 28.49 -2.32
CA THR A 626 25.48 28.63 -3.74
C THR A 626 26.83 29.33 -3.92
N GLY A 627 27.21 30.23 -3.01
CA GLY A 627 28.54 30.83 -2.98
C GLY A 627 29.69 29.84 -2.75
N MET A 628 29.40 28.65 -2.19
CA MET A 628 30.39 27.62 -1.86
C MET A 628 30.55 26.55 -2.94
N LEU A 629 29.76 26.61 -4.04
CA LEU A 629 29.73 25.60 -5.10
C LEU A 629 30.97 25.54 -6.02
N ARG A 630 32.09 26.16 -5.63
CA ARG A 630 33.35 26.16 -6.38
C ARG A 630 34.50 25.84 -5.41
N PRO A 631 35.13 24.64 -5.36
CA PRO A 631 35.12 23.49 -6.28
C PRO A 631 34.56 22.17 -5.66
N LEU A 632 34.24 21.18 -6.51
CA LEU A 632 33.71 19.86 -6.11
C LEU A 632 34.78 19.00 -5.40
N GLN A 633 34.41 18.33 -4.30
CA GLN A 633 35.22 17.31 -3.62
C GLN A 633 34.62 15.91 -3.82
N LEU A 634 35.46 14.88 -3.87
CA LEU A 634 35.03 13.47 -3.90
C LEU A 634 34.64 13.00 -2.48
N VAL A 635 33.45 12.42 -2.34
CA VAL A 635 32.82 11.95 -1.10
C VAL A 635 32.35 10.51 -1.31
N THR A 636 32.81 9.57 -0.48
CA THR A 636 32.36 8.18 -0.52
C THR A 636 31.34 7.94 0.59
N VAL A 637 30.09 7.65 0.26
CA VAL A 637 29.03 7.33 1.23
C VAL A 637 28.90 5.80 1.32
N GLY A 638 29.26 5.24 2.47
CA GLY A 638 29.35 3.80 2.75
C GLY A 638 28.52 3.38 3.96
N SER A 639 28.60 2.10 4.32
CA SER A 639 27.83 1.42 5.38
C SER A 639 27.72 2.19 6.70
#